data_AF-A0A4Q4XHF4-F1
#
_entry.id   AF-A0A4Q4XHF4-F1
#
_cell.length_a   1.000
_cell.length_b   1.000
_cell.length_c   1.000
_cell.angle_alpha   90.00
_cell.angle_beta   90.00
_cell.angle_gamma   90.00
#
_symmetry.space_group_name_H-M   'P 1'
#
loop_
_entity.id
_entity.type
_entity.pdbx_description
1 polymer ?
#
loop_
_entity_poly.entity_id
_entity_poly.type
_entity_poly.pdbx_seq_one_letter_code
_entity_poly.pdbx_strand_id
1 'polypeptide(L)'
;MADDHASKAISCYGAGINHTPHLDRLASEGMKFNHCYVTNSICTPSRAAILTGTYNHVNGVMTLDDKINKHMPNVAKLLRGGGYRTAMVGKWHMGEGRAHEPTGFDYWSVLPGQGDYWDPKFIEPAGKRVEHGYVTDIITDKCLNWITQTKETGRPFFLMCHHKAPHRSWECDNKHKHLYADKPIRVPETYNDDYKNRAKAAKVAKMRVAEDMTYQDLGLVQPDGGDWVGERVVQESGSSQRKIPMDAAKLIDKDTGEVFTFKNGDGLPEFKFQRYMQRYLRTIQSIDDNVGRMLDYLDQNGLAENTIVIYTSDQGFFLGEHGWFDKRFMYEESFQMPFLIRYPAEIAKGSLCDDIICNVDFAPTFLDFARLRVPNYMQGVSFRELLHGKTPADWQQVAYHRYWMHNDIIHHARAHYGVRDRVYKLIYWYNEDLGVAGARPGAEDEKEWELFDCHKDPLELFNVYHDPKYQHVVKDMTRLLEKKMEEIGDEPVHTRMTDTSDILSKTTKRRFREGRGQYILALAISALTAALDGDQDPNRTSGWIQTAEQGIWEQLASPSISRLQALILIIHYRIVTGQFKLAFMLVAIAARSAAAMLLNHERHDMDRISQEVRRRLVWSLKIVERYFSVGLPEFEVCPLETIFLQLPSTEEDFSVDQSGELGSYSLHVRLEAVRRDIMKLTRSLALCDQPFPMLVELIRRFDEDLREILSRMPDGAELTAVQIAELLKNPWMPRRVLLHVSWHQAYCDLYRLLLRGYPEAAPKAVLDAVDPGHTATAEGECLKHSTAIIQTLTILNQQSTSRHLLEFDMAICAYHASRLLLFISRFGTSRDRPTAEFTVSRVDLCLAALRRFFSSCELVKPIIEELQTSNRKFHQRKLGVSRPSSPHLSPSRGDSQRNLSMAARTRQRLAIHSLLRQAEFSDGEDDEQATSVRDARLVSQTTPAVLPDDPSTGVPTERPVSYSAQESPNAPSPIPILSAVPNYWDSGTSSSPGSEDMQFPFMPWLGRQGEDAVFDDLLSSGVLNNPNSPYLRPTKN
;
A
#
# COMPACT_ATOMS: atom_id res chain seq x y z
N MET A 1 23.60 5.81 -13.85
CA MET A 1 22.41 5.89 -14.73
C MET A 1 22.48 7.18 -15.54
N ALA A 2 22.20 7.11 -16.84
CA ALA A 2 22.01 8.27 -17.70
C ALA A 2 20.53 8.74 -17.68
N ASP A 3 20.17 9.66 -18.57
CA ASP A 3 18.79 10.07 -18.81
C ASP A 3 18.62 10.28 -20.32
N ASP A 4 17.72 9.51 -20.97
CA ASP A 4 17.55 9.45 -22.44
C ASP A 4 18.72 8.83 -23.25
N HIS A 5 19.51 7.88 -22.71
CA HIS A 5 20.56 7.19 -23.47
C HIS A 5 20.09 5.87 -24.10
N ALA A 6 19.92 5.84 -25.42
CA ALA A 6 19.55 4.64 -26.17
C ALA A 6 20.71 3.62 -26.29
N SER A 7 20.38 2.32 -26.24
CA SER A 7 21.36 1.22 -26.39
C SER A 7 22.19 1.33 -27.66
N LYS A 8 21.57 1.71 -28.79
CA LYS A 8 22.23 1.84 -30.09
C LYS A 8 23.34 2.91 -30.11
N ALA A 9 23.36 3.85 -29.16
CA ALA A 9 24.41 4.86 -29.06
C ALA A 9 25.62 4.40 -28.22
N ILE A 10 25.69 3.12 -27.82
CA ILE A 10 26.81 2.51 -27.09
C ILE A 10 27.46 1.44 -28.00
N SER A 11 28.79 1.47 -28.18
CA SER A 11 29.45 0.65 -29.20
C SER A 11 29.34 -0.87 -28.97
N CYS A 12 29.29 -1.36 -27.72
CA CYS A 12 29.07 -2.78 -27.41
C CYS A 12 27.67 -3.32 -27.78
N TYR A 13 26.73 -2.44 -28.17
CA TYR A 13 25.43 -2.82 -28.76
C TYR A 13 25.44 -2.85 -30.31
N GLY A 14 26.56 -2.47 -30.95
CA GLY A 14 26.86 -2.87 -32.33
C GLY A 14 26.26 -2.03 -33.46
N ALA A 15 25.50 -0.96 -33.18
CA ALA A 15 24.90 -0.13 -34.24
C ALA A 15 25.92 0.74 -35.03
N GLY A 16 27.15 0.88 -34.52
CA GLY A 16 28.27 1.50 -35.26
C GLY A 16 28.24 3.02 -35.41
N ILE A 17 27.33 3.71 -34.72
CA ILE A 17 27.18 5.18 -34.80
C ILE A 17 28.04 5.98 -33.79
N ASN A 18 28.54 5.33 -32.72
CA ASN A 18 29.31 5.95 -31.64
C ASN A 18 30.49 5.06 -31.23
N HIS A 19 31.39 5.58 -30.37
CA HIS A 19 32.55 4.87 -29.83
C HIS A 19 32.71 5.18 -28.34
N THR A 20 32.30 4.23 -27.49
CA THR A 20 32.18 4.39 -26.03
C THR A 20 33.06 3.36 -25.29
N PRO A 21 34.40 3.51 -25.31
CA PRO A 21 35.33 2.50 -24.79
C PRO A 21 35.18 2.25 -23.28
N HIS A 22 34.77 3.24 -22.49
CA HIS A 22 34.61 3.08 -21.03
C HIS A 22 33.27 2.45 -20.64
N LEU A 23 32.22 2.61 -21.45
CA LEU A 23 30.99 1.80 -21.35
C LEU A 23 31.26 0.36 -21.82
N ASP A 24 31.94 0.18 -22.95
CA ASP A 24 32.31 -1.13 -23.48
C ASP A 24 33.22 -1.92 -22.52
N ARG A 25 34.01 -1.20 -21.69
CA ARG A 25 34.78 -1.77 -20.57
C ARG A 25 33.90 -2.49 -19.53
N LEU A 26 32.69 -2.02 -19.27
CA LEU A 26 31.74 -2.73 -18.37
C LEU A 26 31.26 -4.05 -18.96
N ALA A 27 31.04 -4.10 -20.29
CA ALA A 27 30.66 -5.32 -20.98
C ALA A 27 31.83 -6.33 -21.01
N SER A 28 33.05 -5.88 -21.35
CA SER A 28 34.22 -6.76 -21.47
C SER A 28 34.78 -7.25 -20.13
N GLU A 29 34.63 -6.48 -19.05
CA GLU A 29 35.00 -6.90 -17.69
C GLU A 29 33.83 -7.50 -16.87
N GLY A 30 32.66 -7.68 -17.48
CA GLY A 30 31.45 -8.11 -16.81
C GLY A 30 30.45 -8.76 -17.77
N MET A 31 29.21 -8.30 -17.74
CA MET A 31 28.11 -8.83 -18.56
C MET A 31 27.30 -7.70 -19.23
N LYS A 32 26.89 -7.94 -20.48
CA LYS A 32 25.88 -7.15 -21.20
C LYS A 32 24.55 -7.90 -21.25
N PHE A 33 23.45 -7.20 -21.00
CA PHE A 33 22.10 -7.69 -21.33
C PHE A 33 21.66 -7.11 -22.66
N ASN A 34 21.12 -7.96 -23.54
CA ASN A 34 20.45 -7.52 -24.77
C ASN A 34 18.97 -7.18 -24.54
N HIS A 35 18.36 -7.66 -23.44
CA HIS A 35 16.92 -7.60 -23.19
C HIS A 35 16.57 -7.00 -21.82
N CYS A 36 16.98 -5.76 -21.57
CA CYS A 36 16.52 -4.97 -20.42
C CYS A 36 15.46 -3.95 -20.86
N TYR A 37 14.34 -3.86 -20.12
CA TYR A 37 13.17 -3.06 -20.52
C TYR A 37 12.62 -2.16 -19.42
N VAL A 38 12.11 -0.99 -19.81
CA VAL A 38 11.49 -0.01 -18.90
C VAL A 38 9.99 -0.29 -18.75
N THR A 39 9.43 -0.29 -17.54
CA THR A 39 7.98 -0.54 -17.33
C THR A 39 7.08 0.62 -17.76
N ASN A 40 7.64 1.82 -17.97
CA ASN A 40 6.96 3.02 -18.45
C ASN A 40 8.03 3.96 -19.05
N SER A 41 8.00 4.19 -20.37
CA SER A 41 9.08 4.89 -21.12
C SER A 41 9.11 6.41 -20.91
N ILE A 42 9.09 6.88 -19.67
CA ILE A 42 9.26 8.29 -19.30
C ILE A 42 9.93 8.42 -17.93
N CYS A 43 10.80 9.43 -17.78
CA CYS A 43 11.86 9.44 -16.77
C CYS A 43 11.38 9.40 -15.32
N THR A 44 10.36 10.18 -14.94
CA THR A 44 9.89 10.25 -13.54
C THR A 44 9.27 8.92 -13.05
N PRO A 45 8.34 8.29 -13.79
CA PRO A 45 7.86 6.93 -13.52
C PRO A 45 8.93 5.84 -13.53
N SER A 46 9.88 5.87 -14.49
CA SER A 46 10.97 4.88 -14.54
C SER A 46 11.88 4.98 -13.30
N ARG A 47 12.25 6.21 -12.92
CA ARG A 47 13.06 6.49 -11.72
C ARG A 47 12.35 6.04 -10.44
N ALA A 48 11.02 6.13 -10.38
CA ALA A 48 10.22 5.58 -9.29
C ALA A 48 10.26 4.05 -9.26
N ALA A 49 10.00 3.39 -10.40
CA ALA A 49 9.98 1.92 -10.52
C ALA A 49 11.32 1.28 -10.12
N ILE A 50 12.45 1.86 -10.55
CA ILE A 50 13.82 1.44 -10.17
C ILE A 50 14.07 1.57 -8.65
N LEU A 51 13.51 2.61 -8.02
CA LEU A 51 13.73 2.93 -6.62
C LEU A 51 12.83 2.12 -5.67
N THR A 52 11.59 1.83 -6.08
CA THR A 52 10.62 1.05 -5.27
C THR A 52 10.68 -0.45 -5.54
N GLY A 53 11.04 -0.87 -6.76
CA GLY A 53 10.90 -2.25 -7.23
C GLY A 53 9.45 -2.62 -7.59
N THR A 54 8.62 -1.64 -7.97
CA THR A 54 7.18 -1.83 -8.24
C THR A 54 6.72 -1.06 -9.47
N TYR A 55 5.66 -1.56 -10.12
CA TYR A 55 5.01 -0.89 -11.25
C TYR A 55 4.30 0.40 -10.81
N ASN A 56 3.97 1.25 -11.79
CA ASN A 56 3.61 2.65 -11.52
C ASN A 56 2.22 2.87 -10.94
N HIS A 57 1.28 1.94 -11.12
CA HIS A 57 0.01 1.91 -10.40
C HIS A 57 0.17 1.53 -8.92
N VAL A 58 1.23 0.79 -8.55
CA VAL A 58 1.53 0.44 -7.16
C VAL A 58 2.36 1.51 -6.45
N ASN A 59 3.28 2.19 -7.17
CA ASN A 59 4.02 3.33 -6.59
C ASN A 59 3.29 4.68 -6.71
N GLY A 60 2.21 4.79 -7.49
CA GLY A 60 1.45 6.03 -7.66
C GLY A 60 2.22 7.18 -8.31
N VAL A 61 3.28 6.88 -9.07
CA VAL A 61 4.04 7.83 -9.88
C VAL A 61 3.91 7.38 -11.34
N MET A 62 2.81 7.76 -11.97
CA MET A 62 2.37 7.31 -13.30
C MET A 62 2.87 8.24 -14.42
N THR A 63 3.04 9.54 -14.14
CA THR A 63 3.37 10.58 -15.12
C THR A 63 4.52 11.49 -14.69
N LEU A 64 4.77 12.57 -15.47
CA LEU A 64 5.73 13.63 -15.13
C LEU A 64 5.22 14.62 -14.08
N ASP A 65 3.90 14.73 -13.88
CA ASP A 65 3.29 15.68 -12.93
C ASP A 65 3.23 15.10 -11.50
N ASP A 66 3.27 13.77 -11.41
CA ASP A 66 3.32 13.01 -10.16
C ASP A 66 4.65 13.18 -9.42
N LYS A 67 4.61 12.99 -8.10
CA LYS A 67 5.75 13.24 -7.20
C LYS A 67 5.84 12.14 -6.17
N ILE A 68 7.03 11.58 -5.95
CA ILE A 68 7.19 10.45 -5.03
C ILE A 68 6.84 10.88 -3.61
N ASN A 69 6.04 10.06 -2.93
CA ASN A 69 5.80 10.23 -1.50
C ASN A 69 7.07 9.84 -0.74
N LYS A 70 7.74 10.79 -0.07
CA LYS A 70 8.98 10.48 0.66
C LYS A 70 8.83 9.45 1.78
N HIS A 71 7.62 9.10 2.21
CA HIS A 71 7.41 8.06 3.22
C HIS A 71 7.49 6.64 2.62
N MET A 72 7.21 6.49 1.32
CA MET A 72 7.17 5.23 0.57
C MET A 72 8.41 4.34 0.78
N PRO A 73 8.25 3.02 1.06
CA PRO A 73 9.35 2.06 1.10
C PRO A 73 10.17 2.07 -0.19
N ASN A 74 11.50 2.01 -0.08
CA ASN A 74 12.40 2.01 -1.24
C ASN A 74 13.71 1.26 -0.94
N VAL A 75 14.44 0.88 -1.99
CA VAL A 75 15.66 0.06 -1.86
C VAL A 75 16.76 0.75 -1.05
N ALA A 76 16.91 2.08 -1.15
CA ALA A 76 17.90 2.83 -0.39
C ALA A 76 17.63 2.79 1.12
N LYS A 77 16.37 2.97 1.56
CA LYS A 77 15.95 2.82 2.97
C LYS A 77 16.29 1.43 3.52
N LEU A 78 16.07 0.39 2.72
CA LEU A 78 16.30 -1.00 3.10
C LEU A 78 17.80 -1.31 3.22
N LEU A 79 18.60 -0.91 2.22
CA LEU A 79 20.06 -1.02 2.25
C LEU A 79 20.67 -0.26 3.45
N ARG A 80 20.21 0.98 3.69
CA ARG A 80 20.63 1.79 4.84
C ARG A 80 20.29 1.13 6.18
N GLY A 81 19.10 0.53 6.29
CA GLY A 81 18.69 -0.28 7.45
C GLY A 81 19.55 -1.53 7.62
N GLY A 82 19.97 -2.16 6.51
CA GLY A 82 20.95 -3.24 6.45
C GLY A 82 22.41 -2.83 6.68
N GLY A 83 22.68 -1.59 7.10
CA GLY A 83 24.02 -1.13 7.46
C GLY A 83 24.84 -0.52 6.33
N TYR A 84 24.31 -0.42 5.10
CA TYR A 84 24.98 0.30 4.02
C TYR A 84 25.03 1.80 4.29
N ARG A 85 26.07 2.46 3.76
CA ARG A 85 26.11 3.90 3.54
C ARG A 85 25.45 4.20 2.20
N THR A 86 24.63 5.24 2.13
CA THR A 86 23.69 5.44 1.00
C THR A 86 23.76 6.86 0.43
N ALA A 87 23.82 6.99 -0.90
CA ALA A 87 23.84 8.30 -1.56
C ALA A 87 23.07 8.38 -2.89
N MET A 88 22.60 9.59 -3.20
CA MET A 88 21.90 9.95 -4.44
C MET A 88 22.44 11.29 -4.98
N VAL A 89 22.99 11.28 -6.19
CA VAL A 89 23.64 12.47 -6.79
C VAL A 89 23.15 12.69 -8.22
N GLY A 90 22.74 13.92 -8.53
CA GLY A 90 22.30 14.32 -9.87
C GLY A 90 20.79 14.30 -10.08
N LYS A 91 20.30 13.77 -11.20
CA LYS A 91 18.88 13.91 -11.59
C LYS A 91 17.94 13.03 -10.76
N TRP A 92 17.16 13.67 -9.89
CA TRP A 92 16.11 13.06 -9.07
C TRP A 92 14.77 12.99 -9.80
N HIS A 93 14.27 14.14 -10.26
CA HIS A 93 13.08 14.33 -11.09
C HIS A 93 11.73 13.80 -10.56
N MET A 94 11.67 13.23 -9.36
CA MET A 94 10.44 12.74 -8.72
C MET A 94 9.78 13.78 -7.79
N GLY A 95 9.88 15.07 -8.14
CA GLY A 95 9.36 16.20 -7.37
C GLY A 95 10.39 16.90 -6.47
N GLU A 96 9.99 18.05 -5.91
CA GLU A 96 10.82 18.90 -5.06
C GLU A 96 10.15 19.23 -3.71
N GLY A 97 10.97 19.63 -2.73
CA GLY A 97 10.50 20.12 -1.44
C GLY A 97 10.23 19.01 -0.40
N ARG A 98 9.86 19.42 0.81
CA ARG A 98 9.87 18.57 2.02
C ARG A 98 8.91 17.37 1.99
N ALA A 99 8.08 17.19 0.98
CA ALA A 99 7.23 16.00 0.80
C ALA A 99 7.82 14.97 -0.21
N HIS A 100 8.78 15.40 -1.03
CA HIS A 100 9.29 14.67 -2.21
C HIS A 100 10.83 14.61 -2.27
N GLU A 101 11.50 15.15 -1.24
CA GLU A 101 12.95 15.11 -1.04
C GLU A 101 13.50 13.67 -1.00
N PRO A 102 14.75 13.41 -1.47
CA PRO A 102 15.35 12.09 -1.40
C PRO A 102 15.42 11.55 0.03
N THR A 103 14.91 10.34 0.25
CA THR A 103 14.92 9.66 1.55
C THR A 103 15.35 8.20 1.43
N GLY A 104 16.02 7.71 2.48
CA GLY A 104 16.78 6.46 2.42
C GLY A 104 18.26 6.66 2.15
N PHE A 105 18.71 7.90 1.93
CA PHE A 105 20.11 8.26 1.69
C PHE A 105 20.73 8.97 2.90
N ASP A 106 21.99 8.68 3.20
CA ASP A 106 22.84 9.42 4.16
C ASP A 106 23.33 10.76 3.58
N TYR A 107 23.52 10.82 2.26
CA TYR A 107 23.89 12.02 1.51
C TYR A 107 23.05 12.15 0.25
N TRP A 108 22.57 13.35 -0.08
CA TRP A 108 22.00 13.61 -1.39
C TRP A 108 22.30 15.02 -1.90
N SER A 109 22.46 15.12 -3.22
CA SER A 109 22.73 16.36 -3.94
C SER A 109 22.10 16.27 -5.31
N VAL A 110 20.93 16.90 -5.49
CA VAL A 110 20.06 16.62 -6.64
C VAL A 110 19.72 17.86 -7.47
N LEU A 111 19.57 17.68 -8.78
CA LEU A 111 19.20 18.75 -9.70
C LEU A 111 17.71 19.15 -9.52
N PRO A 112 17.37 20.45 -9.56
CA PRO A 112 15.99 20.91 -9.62
C PRO A 112 15.38 20.61 -11.00
N GLY A 113 14.14 20.15 -11.02
CA GLY A 113 13.45 19.72 -12.25
C GLY A 113 14.35 18.89 -13.19
N GLN A 114 14.44 19.32 -14.45
CA GLN A 114 15.25 18.71 -15.49
C GLN A 114 16.77 18.97 -15.36
N GLY A 115 17.18 19.91 -14.50
CA GLY A 115 18.55 20.40 -14.32
C GLY A 115 19.12 21.16 -15.51
N ASP A 116 20.25 21.84 -15.30
CA ASP A 116 21.00 22.58 -16.33
C ASP A 116 22.26 21.82 -16.76
N TYR A 117 22.82 22.16 -17.92
CA TYR A 117 24.08 21.55 -18.42
C TYR A 117 25.33 22.28 -17.92
N TRP A 118 25.26 23.61 -17.82
CA TRP A 118 26.33 24.51 -17.40
C TRP A 118 25.91 25.26 -16.13
N ASP A 119 26.86 25.47 -15.23
CA ASP A 119 26.69 26.06 -13.90
C ASP A 119 25.43 25.55 -13.15
N PRO A 120 25.24 24.22 -13.06
CA PRO A 120 24.02 23.61 -12.53
C PRO A 120 23.73 23.99 -11.08
N LYS A 121 22.46 24.28 -10.83
CA LYS A 121 21.91 24.39 -9.48
C LYS A 121 21.69 22.99 -8.89
N PHE A 122 22.02 22.82 -7.62
CA PHE A 122 21.73 21.63 -6.82
C PHE A 122 20.86 21.98 -5.61
N ILE A 123 20.04 21.03 -5.18
CA ILE A 123 19.28 21.01 -3.94
C ILE A 123 19.97 20.01 -3.01
N GLU A 124 20.21 20.41 -1.77
CA GLU A 124 20.84 19.62 -0.71
C GLU A 124 20.12 19.87 0.63
N PRO A 125 20.33 19.04 1.68
CA PRO A 125 19.74 19.28 3.00
C PRO A 125 20.07 20.65 3.62
N ALA A 126 21.17 21.28 3.20
CA ALA A 126 21.60 22.61 3.65
C ALA A 126 20.98 23.77 2.86
N GLY A 127 20.23 23.51 1.76
CA GLY A 127 19.64 24.52 0.89
C GLY A 127 19.92 24.28 -0.59
N LYS A 128 19.74 25.31 -1.43
CA LYS A 128 20.10 25.25 -2.86
C LYS A 128 21.41 25.99 -3.12
N ARG A 129 22.36 25.36 -3.84
CA ARG A 129 23.63 25.97 -4.29
C ARG A 129 23.78 25.90 -5.81
N VAL A 130 24.68 26.71 -6.37
CA VAL A 130 25.14 26.63 -7.76
C VAL A 130 26.55 26.07 -7.75
N GLU A 131 26.88 25.16 -8.66
CA GLU A 131 28.21 24.59 -8.85
C GLU A 131 28.69 24.98 -10.25
N HIS A 132 29.84 25.65 -10.36
CA HIS A 132 30.33 26.11 -11.66
C HIS A 132 30.99 24.99 -12.47
N GLY A 133 30.78 24.98 -13.80
CA GLY A 133 31.31 23.98 -14.72
C GLY A 133 30.22 23.11 -15.39
N TYR A 134 30.61 21.93 -15.88
CA TYR A 134 29.73 21.03 -16.64
C TYR A 134 29.10 19.95 -15.76
N VAL A 135 27.77 19.78 -15.86
CA VAL A 135 26.98 18.96 -14.93
C VAL A 135 27.41 17.49 -14.82
N THR A 136 27.87 16.89 -15.92
CA THR A 136 28.26 15.47 -15.95
C THR A 136 29.56 15.24 -15.17
N ASP A 137 30.52 16.15 -15.30
CA ASP A 137 31.78 16.14 -14.53
C ASP A 137 31.48 16.43 -13.04
N ILE A 138 30.68 17.45 -12.72
CA ILE A 138 30.32 17.84 -11.34
C ILE A 138 29.61 16.71 -10.58
N ILE A 139 28.68 16.00 -11.23
CA ILE A 139 27.99 14.83 -10.62
C ILE A 139 29.01 13.73 -10.29
N THR A 140 29.97 13.50 -11.19
CA THR A 140 31.01 12.48 -11.00
C THR A 140 31.95 12.87 -9.87
N ASP A 141 32.38 14.13 -9.81
CA ASP A 141 33.26 14.64 -8.75
C ASP A 141 32.59 14.54 -7.37
N LYS A 142 31.31 14.91 -7.25
CA LYS A 142 30.50 14.69 -6.04
C LYS A 142 30.46 13.21 -5.64
N CYS A 143 30.29 12.30 -6.62
CA CYS A 143 30.29 10.86 -6.39
C CYS A 143 31.63 10.33 -5.88
N LEU A 144 32.74 10.66 -6.55
CA LEU A 144 34.08 10.18 -6.18
C LEU A 144 34.52 10.72 -4.80
N ASN A 145 34.21 11.98 -4.49
CA ASN A 145 34.45 12.55 -3.17
C ASN A 145 33.66 11.81 -2.07
N TRP A 146 32.39 11.46 -2.32
CA TRP A 146 31.58 10.71 -1.36
C TRP A 146 32.03 9.25 -1.19
N ILE A 147 32.48 8.58 -2.26
CA ILE A 147 33.08 7.24 -2.18
C ILE A 147 34.35 7.30 -1.31
N THR A 148 35.23 8.30 -1.52
CA THR A 148 36.44 8.52 -0.70
C THR A 148 36.09 8.60 0.80
N GLN A 149 35.19 9.52 1.17
CA GLN A 149 34.72 9.72 2.55
C GLN A 149 33.97 8.52 3.15
N THR A 150 33.50 7.59 2.31
CA THR A 150 32.77 6.40 2.75
C THR A 150 33.70 5.19 2.91
N LYS A 151 34.70 5.04 2.04
CA LYS A 151 35.80 4.07 2.17
C LYS A 151 36.51 4.19 3.52
N GLU A 152 36.75 5.41 3.99
CA GLU A 152 37.33 5.70 5.31
C GLU A 152 36.51 5.15 6.50
N THR A 153 35.21 4.89 6.32
CA THR A 153 34.33 4.35 7.38
C THR A 153 34.31 2.83 7.46
N GLY A 154 34.92 2.13 6.50
CA GLY A 154 34.90 0.65 6.41
C GLY A 154 33.51 0.02 6.16
N ARG A 155 32.45 0.82 5.97
CA ARG A 155 31.09 0.32 5.69
C ARG A 155 30.87 0.12 4.19
N PRO A 156 30.07 -0.89 3.77
CA PRO A 156 29.66 -1.04 2.38
C PRO A 156 28.78 0.15 1.95
N PHE A 157 28.77 0.44 0.65
CA PHE A 157 28.08 1.62 0.10
C PHE A 157 27.12 1.27 -1.05
N PHE A 158 26.11 2.12 -1.22
CA PHE A 158 25.18 2.13 -2.35
C PHE A 158 25.03 3.57 -2.84
N LEU A 159 25.29 3.80 -4.13
CA LEU A 159 25.37 5.12 -4.74
C LEU A 159 24.55 5.17 -6.04
N MET A 160 23.54 6.04 -6.05
CA MET A 160 22.77 6.37 -7.25
C MET A 160 23.40 7.60 -7.92
N CYS A 161 24.31 7.36 -8.86
CA CYS A 161 24.90 8.38 -9.73
C CYS A 161 24.00 8.57 -10.98
N HIS A 162 23.27 9.68 -11.06
CA HIS A 162 22.26 9.95 -12.09
C HIS A 162 22.62 11.20 -12.90
N HIS A 163 23.18 11.03 -14.11
CA HIS A 163 23.50 12.18 -14.96
C HIS A 163 22.23 12.82 -15.57
N LYS A 164 22.34 14.10 -15.95
CA LYS A 164 21.37 14.76 -16.85
C LYS A 164 21.54 14.30 -18.31
N ALA A 165 22.77 13.95 -18.69
CA ALA A 165 23.11 13.59 -20.06
C ALA A 165 22.57 12.19 -20.43
N PRO A 166 22.19 11.97 -21.71
CA PRO A 166 22.09 12.93 -22.82
C PRO A 166 20.67 13.51 -23.04
N HIS A 167 19.93 13.93 -22.00
CA HIS A 167 18.61 14.56 -22.17
C HIS A 167 18.67 15.85 -23.03
N ARG A 168 17.57 16.13 -23.74
CA ARG A 168 17.32 17.36 -24.51
C ARG A 168 17.64 18.64 -23.70
N SER A 169 18.22 19.70 -24.25
CA SER A 169 18.56 19.98 -25.66
C SER A 169 20.04 19.75 -26.03
N TRP A 170 20.68 18.70 -25.49
CA TRP A 170 21.95 18.16 -26.02
C TRP A 170 23.11 19.16 -26.08
N GLU A 171 23.35 19.84 -24.95
CA GLU A 171 24.49 20.75 -24.82
C GLU A 171 25.70 19.97 -24.31
N CYS A 172 26.57 19.55 -25.23
CA CYS A 172 27.81 18.86 -24.89
C CYS A 172 28.82 19.78 -24.19
N ASP A 173 29.79 19.18 -23.51
CA ASP A 173 30.98 19.90 -23.06
C ASP A 173 31.70 20.53 -24.26
N ASN A 174 32.31 21.71 -24.05
CA ASN A 174 33.16 22.37 -25.04
C ASN A 174 34.31 21.46 -25.52
N LYS A 175 34.86 20.59 -24.64
CA LYS A 175 35.93 19.64 -25.00
C LYS A 175 35.50 18.63 -26.08
N HIS A 176 34.20 18.34 -26.20
CA HIS A 176 33.64 17.36 -27.15
C HIS A 176 33.07 17.96 -28.45
N LYS A 177 33.00 19.30 -28.59
CA LYS A 177 32.39 19.97 -29.76
C LYS A 177 33.01 19.57 -31.12
N HIS A 178 34.27 19.15 -31.13
CA HIS A 178 35.00 18.76 -32.35
C HIS A 178 34.62 17.38 -32.90
N LEU A 179 34.00 16.51 -32.10
CA LEU A 179 33.64 15.15 -32.54
C LEU A 179 32.59 15.19 -33.65
N TYR A 180 32.59 14.21 -34.55
CA TYR A 180 31.63 14.09 -35.65
C TYR A 180 31.55 15.29 -36.62
N ALA A 181 32.58 16.14 -36.68
CA ALA A 181 32.63 17.26 -37.62
C ALA A 181 32.80 16.77 -39.08
N ASP A 182 33.77 15.89 -39.34
CA ASP A 182 34.18 15.49 -40.69
C ASP A 182 33.48 14.23 -41.24
N LYS A 183 32.49 13.68 -40.50
CA LYS A 183 31.82 12.42 -40.86
C LYS A 183 30.31 12.53 -40.60
N PRO A 184 29.45 12.36 -41.63
CA PRO A 184 28.02 12.26 -41.43
C PRO A 184 27.66 10.97 -40.68
N ILE A 185 26.64 11.05 -39.84
CA ILE A 185 26.09 9.92 -39.10
C ILE A 185 25.11 9.18 -40.02
N ARG A 186 25.07 7.84 -39.97
CA ARG A 186 24.16 7.05 -40.81
C ARG A 186 22.70 7.34 -40.44
N VAL A 187 21.94 7.79 -41.43
CA VAL A 187 20.48 7.93 -41.35
C VAL A 187 19.83 6.54 -41.21
N PRO A 188 18.90 6.33 -40.27
CA PRO A 188 18.11 5.11 -40.20
C PRO A 188 17.27 4.89 -41.47
N GLU A 189 17.13 3.64 -41.91
CA GLU A 189 16.30 3.30 -43.08
C GLU A 189 14.81 3.60 -42.86
N THR A 190 14.39 3.72 -41.60
CA THR A 190 13.04 4.12 -41.18
C THR A 190 12.87 5.63 -40.98
N TYR A 191 13.84 6.48 -41.35
CA TYR A 191 13.75 7.94 -41.14
C TYR A 191 12.58 8.61 -41.90
N ASN A 192 12.21 8.09 -43.07
CA ASN A 192 11.13 8.61 -43.93
C ASN A 192 9.89 7.68 -43.92
N ASP A 193 9.61 7.05 -42.78
CA ASP A 193 8.50 6.11 -42.59
C ASP A 193 7.13 6.81 -42.64
N ASP A 194 6.17 6.22 -43.35
CA ASP A 194 4.85 6.82 -43.63
C ASP A 194 3.72 6.38 -42.66
N TYR A 195 4.04 5.56 -41.66
CA TYR A 195 3.14 5.08 -40.62
C TYR A 195 1.94 4.24 -41.14
N LYS A 196 1.88 3.87 -42.43
CA LYS A 196 0.66 3.29 -43.05
C LYS A 196 0.25 1.89 -42.54
N ASN A 197 1.18 1.16 -41.93
CA ASN A 197 1.04 -0.22 -41.47
C ASN A 197 1.01 -0.34 -39.94
N ARG A 198 0.81 0.79 -39.23
CA ARG A 198 0.91 0.90 -37.77
C ARG A 198 -0.28 1.68 -37.19
N ALA A 199 -0.38 1.65 -35.87
CA ALA A 199 -1.36 2.40 -35.09
C ALA A 199 -1.39 3.89 -35.47
N LYS A 200 -2.59 4.47 -35.48
CA LYS A 200 -2.82 5.91 -35.65
C LYS A 200 -2.06 6.73 -34.60
N ALA A 201 -1.85 6.16 -33.40
CA ALA A 201 -0.95 6.69 -32.37
C ALA A 201 0.43 7.12 -32.92
N ALA A 202 1.06 6.32 -33.78
CA ALA A 202 2.35 6.63 -34.40
C ALA A 202 2.26 7.85 -35.34
N LYS A 203 1.15 7.98 -36.08
CA LYS A 203 0.94 9.06 -37.04
C LYS A 203 0.66 10.43 -36.37
N VAL A 204 0.01 10.44 -35.21
CA VAL A 204 -0.36 11.70 -34.51
C VAL A 204 0.73 12.28 -33.59
N ALA A 205 1.80 11.54 -33.33
CA ALA A 205 2.91 12.00 -32.48
C ALA A 205 3.63 13.24 -33.06
N LYS A 206 3.86 14.24 -32.21
CA LYS A 206 4.67 15.45 -32.46
C LYS A 206 6.10 15.27 -31.92
N MET A 207 6.83 14.30 -32.46
CA MET A 207 8.23 14.04 -32.09
C MET A 207 9.12 13.70 -33.28
N ARG A 208 8.82 14.22 -34.48
CA ARG A 208 9.63 14.00 -35.69
C ARG A 208 10.84 14.92 -35.71
N VAL A 209 12.01 14.38 -36.03
CA VAL A 209 13.27 15.14 -36.23
C VAL A 209 13.11 16.18 -37.34
N ALA A 210 12.36 15.83 -38.40
CA ALA A 210 12.06 16.73 -39.51
C ALA A 210 11.14 17.90 -39.09
N GLU A 211 10.10 17.67 -38.30
CA GLU A 211 9.01 18.64 -38.07
C GLU A 211 9.10 19.36 -36.71
N ASP A 212 9.45 18.65 -35.63
CA ASP A 212 9.25 19.08 -34.24
C ASP A 212 10.51 19.61 -33.53
N MET A 213 11.67 19.58 -34.20
CA MET A 213 12.92 20.14 -33.69
C MET A 213 12.91 21.67 -33.63
N THR A 214 13.40 22.23 -32.52
CA THR A 214 13.54 23.69 -32.33
C THR A 214 14.92 24.19 -32.75
N TYR A 215 15.04 25.52 -32.89
CA TYR A 215 16.32 26.21 -33.06
C TYR A 215 17.31 25.87 -31.92
N GLN A 216 16.83 25.83 -30.68
CA GLN A 216 17.67 25.52 -29.51
C GLN A 216 18.20 24.09 -29.55
N ASP A 217 17.37 23.12 -29.94
CA ASP A 217 17.74 21.69 -30.00
C ASP A 217 18.91 21.42 -30.94
N LEU A 218 18.94 22.11 -32.09
CA LEU A 218 19.98 21.93 -33.12
C LEU A 218 21.17 22.88 -32.94
N GLY A 219 21.17 23.73 -31.89
CA GLY A 219 22.21 24.73 -31.65
C GLY A 219 22.24 25.81 -32.72
N LEU A 220 21.08 26.35 -33.07
CA LEU A 220 20.90 27.39 -34.09
C LEU A 220 20.33 28.68 -33.48
N VAL A 221 20.59 29.81 -34.13
CA VAL A 221 20.01 31.10 -33.75
C VAL A 221 18.52 31.12 -34.11
N GLN A 222 17.65 31.33 -33.12
CA GLN A 222 16.23 31.59 -33.34
C GLN A 222 16.02 33.06 -33.77
N PRO A 223 15.34 33.35 -34.89
CA PRO A 223 14.99 34.73 -35.25
C PRO A 223 13.86 35.29 -34.38
N ASP A 224 13.82 36.61 -34.19
CA ASP A 224 12.67 37.31 -33.62
C ASP A 224 11.47 37.26 -34.55
N GLY A 225 10.29 36.87 -34.04
CA GLY A 225 9.06 36.91 -34.82
C GLY A 225 7.86 36.16 -34.23
N GLY A 226 6.74 36.25 -34.97
CA GLY A 226 5.53 35.45 -34.79
C GLY A 226 5.66 34.05 -35.41
N ASP A 227 4.53 33.42 -35.73
CA ASP A 227 4.53 31.99 -36.10
C ASP A 227 5.10 31.70 -37.50
N TRP A 228 5.38 32.75 -38.29
CA TRP A 228 6.12 32.67 -39.56
C TRP A 228 7.62 32.34 -39.37
N VAL A 229 8.16 32.43 -38.14
CA VAL A 229 9.48 31.84 -37.78
C VAL A 229 9.32 30.52 -37.00
N GLY A 230 8.13 29.92 -37.03
CA GLY A 230 7.84 28.56 -36.52
C GLY A 230 6.79 28.48 -35.42
N GLU A 231 6.10 27.34 -35.32
CA GLU A 231 5.16 27.03 -34.21
C GLU A 231 5.87 27.21 -32.87
N ARG A 232 5.31 28.03 -31.96
CA ARG A 232 5.83 28.18 -30.60
C ARG A 232 5.58 26.88 -29.81
N VAL A 233 6.61 26.36 -29.17
CA VAL A 233 6.49 25.19 -28.30
C VAL A 233 5.78 25.62 -27.01
N VAL A 234 4.59 25.05 -26.76
CA VAL A 234 3.83 25.31 -25.54
C VAL A 234 4.36 24.43 -24.41
N GLN A 235 5.37 24.96 -23.73
CA GLN A 235 5.93 24.43 -22.48
C GLN A 235 5.56 25.34 -21.29
N GLU A 236 6.10 25.01 -20.11
CA GLU A 236 6.00 25.75 -18.85
C GLU A 236 6.02 27.28 -19.01
N SER A 237 5.30 27.96 -18.12
CA SER A 237 4.96 29.39 -18.19
C SER A 237 6.18 30.31 -18.39
N GLY A 238 6.53 30.57 -19.65
CA GLY A 238 7.63 31.46 -20.03
C GLY A 238 8.36 31.06 -21.32
N SER A 239 8.33 29.79 -21.75
CA SER A 239 9.16 29.31 -22.87
C SER A 239 8.95 30.10 -24.17
N SER A 240 10.04 30.55 -24.80
CA SER A 240 10.07 31.32 -26.05
C SER A 240 10.50 30.48 -27.26
N GLN A 241 10.74 29.18 -27.09
CA GLN A 241 11.21 28.29 -28.16
C GLN A 241 10.19 28.16 -29.29
N ARG A 242 10.70 28.08 -30.53
CA ARG A 242 9.93 27.76 -31.75
C ARG A 242 10.53 26.57 -32.47
N LYS A 243 9.67 25.77 -33.10
CA LYS A 243 10.07 24.75 -34.09
C LYS A 243 10.68 25.41 -35.31
N ILE A 244 11.54 24.72 -36.04
CA ILE A 244 12.12 25.24 -37.29
C ILE A 244 11.13 24.94 -38.45
N PRO A 245 10.62 25.95 -39.18
CA PRO A 245 9.73 25.73 -40.34
C PRO A 245 10.31 24.78 -41.39
N MET A 246 9.45 24.07 -42.11
CA MET A 246 9.87 23.13 -43.17
C MET A 246 10.37 23.83 -44.44
N ASP A 247 10.00 25.09 -44.63
CA ASP A 247 10.39 25.98 -45.72
C ASP A 247 11.52 26.95 -45.35
N ALA A 248 12.17 26.74 -44.18
CA ALA A 248 13.19 27.64 -43.64
C ALA A 248 14.42 27.81 -44.57
N ALA A 249 14.42 28.87 -45.37
CA ALA A 249 15.42 29.10 -46.42
C ALA A 249 16.84 29.47 -45.90
N LYS A 250 16.97 29.87 -44.63
CA LYS A 250 18.24 30.23 -44.00
C LYS A 250 18.26 29.84 -42.51
N LEU A 251 19.33 29.18 -42.08
CA LEU A 251 19.62 28.88 -40.67
C LEU A 251 21.03 29.37 -40.32
N ILE A 252 21.29 29.64 -39.04
CA ILE A 252 22.58 30.16 -38.56
C ILE A 252 23.02 29.35 -37.34
N ASP A 253 24.26 28.87 -37.34
CA ASP A 253 24.89 28.20 -36.18
C ASP A 253 25.05 29.17 -35.00
N LYS A 254 24.68 28.76 -33.78
CA LYS A 254 24.71 29.66 -32.61
C LYS A 254 26.12 29.92 -32.05
N ASP A 255 27.07 29.02 -32.30
CA ASP A 255 28.42 29.07 -31.73
C ASP A 255 29.42 29.67 -32.74
N THR A 256 29.26 29.39 -34.04
CA THR A 256 30.20 29.80 -35.11
C THR A 256 29.69 30.94 -35.98
N GLY A 257 28.37 31.17 -36.03
CA GLY A 257 27.75 32.11 -36.97
C GLY A 257 27.71 31.62 -38.43
N GLU A 258 28.04 30.35 -38.68
CA GLU A 258 27.93 29.74 -40.02
C GLU A 258 26.50 29.83 -40.57
N VAL A 259 26.37 30.15 -41.86
CA VAL A 259 25.08 30.36 -42.53
C VAL A 259 24.78 29.21 -43.48
N PHE A 260 23.76 28.44 -43.15
CA PHE A 260 23.21 27.38 -44.00
C PHE A 260 22.03 27.94 -44.80
N THR A 261 21.93 27.58 -46.09
CA THR A 261 20.85 28.02 -46.98
C THR A 261 20.19 26.84 -47.68
N PHE A 262 18.86 26.88 -47.77
CA PHE A 262 18.03 25.79 -48.29
C PHE A 262 17.07 26.34 -49.34
N LYS A 263 16.90 25.62 -50.46
CA LYS A 263 16.00 26.03 -51.53
C LYS A 263 14.64 25.37 -51.32
N ASN A 264 13.65 26.13 -50.84
CA ASN A 264 12.30 25.64 -50.53
C ASN A 264 12.29 24.44 -49.54
N GLY A 265 13.23 24.41 -48.58
CA GLY A 265 13.37 23.30 -47.62
C GLY A 265 14.09 22.05 -48.13
N ASP A 266 14.55 22.02 -49.39
CA ASP A 266 15.33 20.89 -49.92
C ASP A 266 16.61 20.65 -49.10
N GLY A 267 16.89 19.39 -48.78
CA GLY A 267 17.95 18.96 -47.87
C GLY A 267 17.75 19.27 -46.38
N LEU A 268 16.72 20.03 -45.98
CA LEU A 268 16.53 20.45 -44.58
C LEU A 268 16.28 19.29 -43.59
N PRO A 269 15.47 18.24 -43.89
CA PRO A 269 15.26 17.13 -42.97
C PRO A 269 16.54 16.36 -42.64
N GLU A 270 17.43 16.20 -43.62
CA GLU A 270 18.74 15.57 -43.46
C GLU A 270 19.65 16.43 -42.55
N PHE A 271 19.71 17.73 -42.82
CA PHE A 271 20.45 18.68 -41.98
C PHE A 271 19.96 18.69 -40.53
N LYS A 272 18.63 18.63 -40.31
CA LYS A 272 18.05 18.53 -38.96
C LYS A 272 18.50 17.24 -38.25
N PHE A 273 18.49 16.10 -38.94
CA PHE A 273 18.98 14.82 -38.42
C PHE A 273 20.47 14.87 -38.06
N GLN A 274 21.33 15.30 -38.98
CA GLN A 274 22.77 15.35 -38.74
C GLN A 274 23.11 16.25 -37.54
N ARG A 275 22.49 17.42 -37.40
CA ARG A 275 22.74 18.31 -36.26
C ARG A 275 22.17 17.79 -34.94
N TYR A 276 21.03 17.12 -34.95
CA TYR A 276 20.49 16.42 -33.78
C TYR A 276 21.47 15.33 -33.31
N MET A 277 21.81 14.39 -34.19
CA MET A 277 22.62 13.24 -33.83
C MET A 277 24.05 13.62 -33.44
N GLN A 278 24.67 14.60 -34.11
CA GLN A 278 25.97 15.12 -33.68
C GLN A 278 25.92 15.69 -32.26
N ARG A 279 24.90 16.48 -31.91
CA ARG A 279 24.77 17.06 -30.55
C ARG A 279 24.49 15.99 -29.49
N TYR A 280 23.63 15.02 -29.81
CA TYR A 280 23.33 13.87 -28.96
C TYR A 280 24.60 13.06 -28.63
N LEU A 281 25.33 12.61 -29.65
CA LEU A 281 26.55 11.80 -29.46
C LEU A 281 27.70 12.58 -28.80
N ARG A 282 27.89 13.87 -29.12
CA ARG A 282 28.85 14.74 -28.41
C ARG A 282 28.54 14.85 -26.92
N THR A 283 27.27 14.83 -26.54
CA THR A 283 26.83 14.87 -25.13
C THR A 283 27.06 13.53 -24.42
N ILE A 284 27.00 12.40 -25.15
CA ILE A 284 27.29 11.06 -24.63
C ILE A 284 28.78 10.88 -24.30
N GLN A 285 29.71 11.48 -25.04
CA GLN A 285 31.14 11.35 -24.73
C GLN A 285 31.48 11.79 -23.30
N SER A 286 30.82 12.84 -22.80
CA SER A 286 30.96 13.26 -21.40
C SER A 286 30.52 12.19 -20.39
N ILE A 287 29.65 11.25 -20.76
CA ILE A 287 29.24 10.14 -19.90
C ILE A 287 30.30 9.03 -19.94
N ASP A 288 30.79 8.68 -21.13
CA ASP A 288 31.83 7.65 -21.30
C ASP A 288 33.12 8.05 -20.55
N ASP A 289 33.61 9.28 -20.77
CA ASP A 289 34.76 9.86 -20.04
C ASP A 289 34.60 9.70 -18.51
N ASN A 290 33.43 10.01 -17.97
CA ASN A 290 33.17 9.99 -16.53
C ASN A 290 32.92 8.58 -15.96
N VAL A 291 32.39 7.64 -16.76
CA VAL A 291 32.38 6.21 -16.40
C VAL A 291 33.81 5.68 -16.37
N GLY A 292 34.67 6.10 -17.29
CA GLY A 292 36.11 5.84 -17.27
C GLY A 292 36.75 6.30 -15.97
N ARG A 293 36.59 7.59 -15.63
CA ARG A 293 37.06 8.17 -14.35
C ARG A 293 36.57 7.39 -13.13
N MET A 294 35.32 6.90 -13.15
CA MET A 294 34.75 6.14 -12.03
C MET A 294 35.33 4.71 -11.92
N LEU A 295 35.49 4.00 -13.04
CA LEU A 295 36.10 2.68 -13.05
C LEU A 295 37.58 2.75 -12.64
N ASP A 296 38.33 3.66 -13.25
CA ASP A 296 39.75 3.86 -12.97
C ASP A 296 39.97 4.26 -11.50
N TYR A 297 39.11 5.10 -10.92
CA TYR A 297 39.14 5.42 -9.49
C TYR A 297 38.92 4.17 -8.63
N LEU A 298 37.93 3.32 -8.95
CA LEU A 298 37.63 2.09 -8.19
C LEU A 298 38.77 1.09 -8.25
N ASP A 299 39.43 0.96 -9.40
CA ASP A 299 40.60 0.09 -9.60
C ASP A 299 41.80 0.61 -8.79
N GLN A 300 42.16 1.89 -8.97
CA GLN A 300 43.27 2.55 -8.26
C GLN A 300 43.09 2.56 -6.73
N ASN A 301 41.84 2.50 -6.25
CA ASN A 301 41.52 2.45 -4.82
C ASN A 301 41.36 1.04 -4.24
N GLY A 302 41.50 -0.02 -5.03
CA GLY A 302 41.30 -1.40 -4.58
C GLY A 302 39.85 -1.73 -4.20
N LEU A 303 38.88 -1.03 -4.80
CA LEU A 303 37.45 -1.21 -4.56
C LEU A 303 36.79 -2.11 -5.61
N ALA A 304 37.39 -2.25 -6.81
CA ALA A 304 36.81 -2.91 -7.97
C ALA A 304 36.28 -4.33 -7.72
N GLU A 305 37.07 -5.20 -7.08
CA GLU A 305 36.70 -6.59 -6.80
C GLU A 305 35.47 -6.73 -5.87
N ASN A 306 35.19 -5.69 -5.06
CA ASN A 306 34.09 -5.67 -4.09
C ASN A 306 33.07 -4.55 -4.37
N THR A 307 32.97 -4.09 -5.62
CA THR A 307 31.97 -3.09 -6.04
C THR A 307 31.20 -3.61 -7.26
N ILE A 308 29.89 -3.70 -7.13
CA ILE A 308 28.99 -3.94 -8.27
C ILE A 308 28.81 -2.60 -9.00
N VAL A 309 29.28 -2.50 -10.24
CA VAL A 309 29.14 -1.30 -11.07
C VAL A 309 28.09 -1.58 -12.16
N ILE A 310 27.00 -0.82 -12.15
CA ILE A 310 25.90 -0.94 -13.13
C ILE A 310 25.79 0.35 -13.92
N TYR A 311 25.77 0.21 -15.25
CA TYR A 311 25.39 1.27 -16.16
C TYR A 311 24.07 0.95 -16.84
N THR A 312 23.18 1.94 -16.87
CA THR A 312 21.87 1.88 -17.52
C THR A 312 21.39 3.29 -17.85
N SER A 313 20.42 3.41 -18.75
CA SER A 313 19.56 4.59 -18.88
C SER A 313 18.34 4.46 -17.95
N ASP A 314 17.47 5.47 -17.90
CA ASP A 314 16.12 5.35 -17.33
C ASP A 314 15.09 4.81 -18.34
N GLN A 315 15.21 5.19 -19.61
CA GLN A 315 14.51 4.59 -20.74
C GLN A 315 15.40 4.59 -22.00
N GLY A 316 14.92 3.96 -23.07
CA GLY A 316 15.52 4.10 -24.40
C GLY A 316 15.26 5.50 -25.02
N PHE A 317 15.66 5.67 -26.28
CA PHE A 317 15.45 6.91 -27.06
C PHE A 317 15.45 6.63 -28.56
N PHE A 318 14.55 7.26 -29.34
CA PHE A 318 14.61 7.22 -30.80
C PHE A 318 15.77 8.08 -31.31
N LEU A 319 16.58 7.54 -32.23
CA LEU A 319 17.77 8.17 -32.83
C LEU A 319 17.53 8.51 -34.31
N GLY A 320 16.31 8.90 -34.65
CA GLY A 320 15.84 9.08 -36.03
C GLY A 320 15.07 7.89 -36.59
N GLU A 321 15.00 6.75 -35.90
CA GLU A 321 14.10 5.66 -36.31
C GLU A 321 12.64 6.14 -36.37
N HIS A 322 11.90 5.72 -37.40
CA HIS A 322 10.54 6.19 -37.72
C HIS A 322 10.43 7.71 -37.89
N GLY A 323 11.57 8.37 -38.15
CA GLY A 323 11.71 9.82 -38.21
C GLY A 323 11.71 10.50 -36.84
N TRP A 324 11.74 9.76 -35.72
CA TRP A 324 11.48 10.29 -34.37
C TRP A 324 12.72 10.62 -33.53
N PHE A 325 12.49 11.47 -32.53
CA PHE A 325 13.28 11.58 -31.30
C PHE A 325 12.34 11.38 -30.09
N ASP A 326 12.86 11.52 -28.87
CA ASP A 326 12.13 11.27 -27.61
C ASP A 326 11.86 9.77 -27.36
N LYS A 327 10.84 9.43 -26.56
CA LYS A 327 10.63 8.08 -25.99
C LYS A 327 9.14 7.70 -25.97
N ARG A 328 8.57 7.40 -24.79
CA ARG A 328 7.13 7.18 -24.50
C ARG A 328 6.54 5.89 -25.06
N PHE A 329 6.75 5.60 -26.33
CA PHE A 329 6.17 4.43 -27.00
C PHE A 329 6.88 3.12 -26.62
N MET A 330 6.14 2.01 -26.66
CA MET A 330 6.65 0.65 -26.44
C MET A 330 7.49 0.10 -27.62
N TYR A 331 7.65 0.87 -28.71
CA TYR A 331 8.59 0.50 -29.79
C TYR A 331 10.03 0.40 -29.27
N GLU A 332 10.82 -0.51 -29.85
CA GLU A 332 12.02 -1.06 -29.22
C GLU A 332 13.06 -0.01 -28.81
N GLU A 333 13.30 1.01 -29.63
CA GLU A 333 14.27 2.08 -29.35
C GLU A 333 13.97 2.85 -28.06
N SER A 334 12.69 3.02 -27.71
CA SER A 334 12.18 3.74 -26.54
C SER A 334 11.94 2.82 -25.33
N PHE A 335 11.72 1.54 -25.59
CA PHE A 335 11.38 0.53 -24.59
C PHE A 335 12.61 -0.21 -24.04
N GLN A 336 13.59 -0.51 -24.89
CA GLN A 336 14.83 -1.18 -24.50
C GLN A 336 15.78 -0.20 -23.80
N MET A 337 16.24 -0.59 -22.61
CA MET A 337 17.29 0.11 -21.86
C MET A 337 18.64 -0.57 -22.13
N PRO A 338 19.75 0.18 -22.28
CA PRO A 338 21.07 -0.42 -22.13
C PRO A 338 21.24 -0.88 -20.69
N PHE A 339 21.82 -2.06 -20.47
CA PHE A 339 22.17 -2.56 -19.14
C PHE A 339 23.49 -3.33 -19.18
N LEU A 340 24.50 -2.76 -18.52
CA LEU A 340 25.86 -3.28 -18.42
C LEU A 340 26.25 -3.41 -16.94
N ILE A 341 26.84 -4.54 -16.54
CA ILE A 341 27.15 -4.82 -15.13
C ILE A 341 28.52 -5.48 -14.96
N ARG A 342 29.37 -4.89 -14.12
CA ARG A 342 30.70 -5.39 -13.73
C ARG A 342 30.69 -5.75 -12.24
N TYR A 343 30.97 -7.02 -11.92
CA TYR A 343 31.28 -7.45 -10.55
C TYR A 343 32.20 -8.70 -10.59
N PRO A 344 33.53 -8.53 -10.49
CA PRO A 344 34.50 -9.60 -10.78
C PRO A 344 34.39 -10.86 -9.91
N ALA A 345 33.82 -10.75 -8.70
CA ALA A 345 33.71 -11.86 -7.76
C ALA A 345 32.62 -12.89 -8.13
N GLU A 346 31.61 -12.51 -8.94
CA GLU A 346 30.43 -13.35 -9.22
C GLU A 346 30.03 -13.39 -10.72
N ILE A 347 30.52 -12.48 -11.54
CA ILE A 347 30.17 -12.34 -12.98
C ILE A 347 31.38 -12.68 -13.86
N ALA A 348 31.21 -13.64 -14.76
CA ALA A 348 32.25 -14.00 -15.74
C ALA A 348 32.45 -12.87 -16.77
N LYS A 349 33.71 -12.52 -17.04
CA LYS A 349 34.08 -11.39 -17.93
C LYS A 349 33.68 -11.63 -19.39
N GLY A 350 33.13 -10.62 -20.05
CA GLY A 350 32.72 -10.67 -21.46
C GLY A 350 31.43 -11.46 -21.70
N SER A 351 30.61 -11.66 -20.67
CA SER A 351 29.39 -12.48 -20.77
C SER A 351 28.24 -11.73 -21.45
N LEU A 352 27.32 -12.51 -22.03
CA LEU A 352 26.10 -12.03 -22.65
C LEU A 352 24.89 -12.66 -21.94
N CYS A 353 23.83 -11.89 -21.75
CA CYS A 353 22.54 -12.40 -21.31
C CYS A 353 21.42 -11.97 -22.27
N ASP A 354 20.70 -12.96 -22.78
CA ASP A 354 19.54 -12.82 -23.66
C ASP A 354 18.22 -13.14 -22.93
N ASP A 355 18.26 -13.30 -21.60
CA ASP A 355 17.07 -13.39 -20.75
C ASP A 355 16.48 -12.00 -20.52
N ILE A 356 15.15 -11.91 -20.55
CA ILE A 356 14.41 -10.64 -20.39
C ILE A 356 14.41 -10.21 -18.92
N ILE A 357 14.79 -8.96 -18.65
CA ILE A 357 14.68 -8.28 -17.34
C ILE A 357 13.96 -6.93 -17.47
N CYS A 358 13.32 -6.47 -16.40
CA CYS A 358 12.68 -5.17 -16.30
C CYS A 358 13.34 -4.27 -15.25
N ASN A 359 13.17 -2.94 -15.37
CA ASN A 359 13.74 -1.98 -14.42
C ASN A 359 13.22 -2.11 -12.97
N VAL A 360 12.06 -2.74 -12.76
CA VAL A 360 11.55 -3.12 -11.43
C VAL A 360 12.37 -4.23 -10.75
N ASP A 361 13.10 -5.04 -11.52
CA ASP A 361 13.94 -6.15 -11.01
C ASP A 361 15.26 -5.67 -10.38
N PHE A 362 15.61 -4.40 -10.59
CA PHE A 362 16.85 -3.81 -10.10
C PHE A 362 16.88 -3.76 -8.56
N ALA A 363 15.83 -3.22 -7.94
CA ALA A 363 15.71 -3.10 -6.49
C ALA A 363 15.82 -4.43 -5.72
N PRO A 364 15.08 -5.51 -6.05
CA PRO A 364 15.22 -6.80 -5.37
C PRO A 364 16.60 -7.43 -5.60
N THR A 365 17.18 -7.29 -6.80
CA THR A 365 18.55 -7.77 -7.09
C THR A 365 19.61 -7.09 -6.21
N PHE A 366 19.48 -5.78 -5.94
CA PHE A 366 20.40 -5.07 -5.03
C PHE A 366 20.32 -5.60 -3.59
N LEU A 367 19.12 -5.99 -3.13
CA LEU A 367 18.92 -6.56 -1.79
C LEU A 367 19.46 -7.99 -1.67
N ASP A 368 19.30 -8.81 -2.72
CA ASP A 368 19.90 -10.15 -2.83
C ASP A 368 21.43 -10.09 -2.71
N PHE A 369 22.08 -9.25 -3.52
CA PHE A 369 23.54 -9.02 -3.40
C PHE A 369 23.95 -8.56 -2.01
N ALA A 370 23.17 -7.66 -1.38
CA ALA A 370 23.38 -7.22 0.01
C ALA A 370 23.00 -8.27 1.08
N ARG A 371 22.48 -9.44 0.67
CA ARG A 371 21.96 -10.52 1.53
C ARG A 371 20.86 -10.04 2.50
N LEU A 372 20.10 -9.03 2.08
CA LEU A 372 18.95 -8.49 2.79
C LEU A 372 17.66 -9.14 2.29
N ARG A 373 16.65 -9.20 3.16
CA ARG A 373 15.33 -9.71 2.77
C ARG A 373 14.68 -8.77 1.76
N VAL A 374 14.42 -9.28 0.55
CA VAL A 374 13.50 -8.66 -0.41
C VAL A 374 12.09 -8.58 0.21
N PRO A 375 11.47 -7.38 0.31
CA PRO A 375 10.08 -7.26 0.71
C PRO A 375 9.14 -7.74 -0.39
N ASN A 376 8.06 -8.40 0.00
CA ASN A 376 7.02 -8.92 -0.90
C ASN A 376 6.05 -7.86 -1.45
N TYR A 377 6.27 -6.58 -1.17
CA TYR A 377 5.64 -5.50 -1.94
C TYR A 377 6.39 -5.23 -3.26
N MET A 378 7.67 -5.65 -3.37
CA MET A 378 8.40 -5.56 -4.63
C MET A 378 7.83 -6.57 -5.64
N GLN A 379 7.64 -6.12 -6.86
CA GLN A 379 7.00 -6.86 -7.96
C GLN A 379 7.99 -7.33 -9.02
N GLY A 380 9.23 -6.82 -8.97
CA GLY A 380 10.35 -7.40 -9.69
C GLY A 380 10.96 -8.61 -8.97
N VAL A 381 11.78 -9.37 -9.68
CA VAL A 381 12.45 -10.59 -9.19
C VAL A 381 13.97 -10.40 -9.22
N SER A 382 14.73 -11.04 -8.32
CA SER A 382 16.20 -10.98 -8.41
C SER A 382 16.72 -11.74 -9.63
N PHE A 383 17.47 -11.06 -10.51
CA PHE A 383 18.12 -11.68 -11.68
C PHE A 383 19.54 -12.20 -11.39
N ARG A 384 19.92 -12.40 -10.11
CA ARG A 384 21.29 -12.81 -9.73
C ARG A 384 21.74 -14.12 -10.38
N GLU A 385 20.87 -15.13 -10.50
CA GLU A 385 21.21 -16.38 -11.18
C GLU A 385 21.50 -16.18 -12.69
N LEU A 386 20.86 -15.19 -13.34
CA LEU A 386 21.15 -14.84 -14.74
C LEU A 386 22.60 -14.32 -14.88
N LEU A 387 23.09 -13.58 -13.88
CA LEU A 387 24.46 -13.09 -13.81
C LEU A 387 25.50 -14.21 -13.63
N HIS A 388 25.07 -15.37 -13.14
CA HIS A 388 25.83 -16.62 -13.12
C HIS A 388 25.63 -17.49 -14.37
N GLY A 389 24.93 -16.99 -15.40
CA GLY A 389 24.63 -17.72 -16.64
C GLY A 389 23.58 -18.81 -16.49
N LYS A 390 22.67 -18.72 -15.51
CA LYS A 390 21.61 -19.70 -15.23
C LYS A 390 20.23 -19.05 -15.26
N THR A 391 19.43 -19.38 -16.26
CA THR A 391 18.00 -19.02 -16.30
C THR A 391 17.19 -19.90 -15.34
N PRO A 392 16.46 -19.35 -14.34
CA PRO A 392 15.53 -20.12 -13.52
C PRO A 392 14.41 -20.74 -14.35
N ALA A 393 13.90 -21.91 -13.93
CA ALA A 393 12.86 -22.65 -14.66
C ALA A 393 11.49 -21.94 -14.67
N ASP A 394 11.29 -20.98 -13.76
CA ASP A 394 10.13 -20.11 -13.59
C ASP A 394 10.37 -18.68 -14.12
N TRP A 395 11.53 -18.39 -14.73
CA TRP A 395 11.82 -17.08 -15.30
C TRP A 395 10.93 -16.79 -16.51
N GLN A 396 10.08 -15.78 -16.42
CA GLN A 396 8.90 -15.65 -17.27
C GLN A 396 9.18 -15.24 -18.73
N GLN A 397 10.36 -14.71 -19.03
CA GLN A 397 10.73 -14.19 -20.37
C GLN A 397 9.71 -13.18 -20.94
N VAL A 398 9.16 -12.31 -20.08
CA VAL A 398 8.17 -11.29 -20.49
C VAL A 398 8.51 -9.93 -19.88
N ALA A 399 8.47 -8.89 -20.71
CA ALA A 399 8.52 -7.50 -20.26
C ALA A 399 7.14 -6.86 -20.39
N TYR A 400 6.64 -6.28 -19.29
CA TYR A 400 5.39 -5.51 -19.26
C TYR A 400 5.65 -4.02 -19.32
N HIS A 401 4.83 -3.27 -20.05
CA HIS A 401 4.90 -1.82 -20.19
C HIS A 401 3.52 -1.19 -20.04
N ARG A 402 3.44 -0.03 -19.36
CA ARG A 402 2.28 0.87 -19.42
C ARG A 402 2.72 2.33 -19.37
N TYR A 403 2.39 3.08 -20.41
CA TYR A 403 2.60 4.52 -20.50
C TYR A 403 1.28 5.25 -20.31
N TRP A 404 1.19 6.00 -19.20
CA TRP A 404 -0.07 6.58 -18.67
C TRP A 404 -0.40 7.96 -19.22
N MET A 405 0.58 8.73 -19.70
CA MET A 405 0.38 10.12 -20.14
C MET A 405 -0.34 10.20 -21.49
N HIS A 406 -1.66 10.34 -21.48
CA HIS A 406 -2.43 10.53 -22.71
C HIS A 406 -2.30 11.95 -23.28
N ASN A 407 -2.05 12.04 -24.60
CA ASN A 407 -2.17 13.26 -25.40
C ASN A 407 -1.40 14.46 -24.82
N ASP A 408 -0.13 14.28 -24.44
CA ASP A 408 0.65 15.34 -23.79
C ASP A 408 0.83 16.60 -24.67
N ILE A 409 1.09 17.75 -24.04
CA ILE A 409 1.09 19.06 -24.74
C ILE A 409 2.24 19.28 -25.73
N ILE A 410 3.32 18.49 -25.63
CA ILE A 410 4.53 18.67 -26.43
C ILE A 410 4.58 17.64 -27.57
N HIS A 411 4.41 16.36 -27.24
CA HIS A 411 4.60 15.23 -28.15
C HIS A 411 3.29 14.56 -28.58
N HIS A 412 2.15 14.88 -27.97
CA HIS A 412 0.84 14.26 -28.25
C HIS A 412 0.87 12.71 -28.18
N ALA A 413 1.76 12.14 -27.37
CA ALA A 413 1.92 10.69 -27.30
C ALA A 413 0.67 10.03 -26.71
N ARG A 414 0.31 8.86 -27.26
CA ARG A 414 -0.89 8.13 -26.87
C ARG A 414 -0.64 7.14 -25.74
N ALA A 415 -1.65 6.94 -24.91
CA ALA A 415 -1.57 6.10 -23.72
C ALA A 415 -1.85 4.64 -24.08
N HIS A 416 -1.00 3.74 -23.61
CA HIS A 416 -0.95 2.35 -24.05
C HIS A 416 -0.31 1.45 -22.99
N TYR A 417 -0.54 0.15 -23.12
CA TYR A 417 0.19 -0.89 -22.41
C TYR A 417 0.37 -2.13 -23.28
N GLY A 418 1.24 -3.05 -22.86
CA GLY A 418 1.52 -4.25 -23.63
C GLY A 418 2.48 -5.22 -22.95
N VAL A 419 2.74 -6.32 -23.66
CA VAL A 419 3.78 -7.30 -23.31
C VAL A 419 4.67 -7.61 -24.50
N ARG A 420 5.94 -7.85 -24.20
CA ARG A 420 6.95 -8.38 -25.11
C ARG A 420 7.48 -9.70 -24.56
N ASP A 421 7.45 -10.75 -25.37
CA ASP A 421 8.28 -11.94 -25.17
C ASP A 421 9.52 -11.88 -26.07
N ARG A 422 10.26 -12.99 -26.21
CA ARG A 422 11.48 -13.04 -27.04
C ARG A 422 11.24 -12.83 -28.55
N VAL A 423 10.02 -13.04 -29.04
CA VAL A 423 9.69 -13.09 -30.47
C VAL A 423 8.66 -12.03 -30.85
N TYR A 424 7.68 -11.78 -29.98
CA TYR A 424 6.49 -10.99 -30.27
C TYR A 424 6.33 -9.81 -29.31
N LYS A 425 5.74 -8.72 -29.81
CA LYS A 425 5.31 -7.56 -29.01
C LYS A 425 3.83 -7.27 -29.29
N LEU A 426 3.00 -7.28 -28.25
CA LEU A 426 1.58 -6.94 -28.31
C LEU A 426 1.35 -5.62 -27.55
N ILE A 427 0.75 -4.64 -28.22
CA ILE A 427 0.43 -3.31 -27.68
C ILE A 427 -1.08 -3.06 -27.79
N TYR A 428 -1.68 -2.52 -26.73
CA TYR A 428 -3.03 -1.95 -26.75
C TYR A 428 -2.98 -0.44 -26.52
N TRP A 429 -3.40 0.31 -27.53
CA TRP A 429 -3.54 1.76 -27.49
C TRP A 429 -4.93 2.09 -26.93
N TYR A 430 -5.01 2.21 -25.61
CA TYR A 430 -6.29 2.40 -24.91
C TYR A 430 -6.82 3.82 -24.99
N ASN A 431 -5.96 4.79 -25.31
CA ASN A 431 -6.32 6.14 -25.75
C ASN A 431 -7.26 6.94 -24.81
N GLU A 432 -7.13 6.77 -23.50
CA GLU A 432 -7.83 7.55 -22.47
C GLU A 432 -6.83 8.22 -21.51
N ASP A 433 -7.20 9.36 -20.90
CA ASP A 433 -6.41 9.99 -19.84
C ASP A 433 -6.60 9.36 -18.45
N LEU A 434 -7.70 8.60 -18.24
CA LEU A 434 -8.05 7.94 -16.98
C LEU A 434 -8.07 8.89 -15.74
N GLY A 435 -8.18 10.20 -15.95
CA GLY A 435 -8.12 11.21 -14.89
C GLY A 435 -6.74 11.41 -14.25
N VAL A 436 -5.65 10.83 -14.79
CA VAL A 436 -4.31 10.93 -14.19
C VAL A 436 -3.64 12.29 -14.48
N ALA A 437 -2.82 12.78 -13.54
CA ALA A 437 -2.14 14.07 -13.67
C ALA A 437 -1.25 14.11 -14.93
N GLY A 438 -1.21 15.23 -15.65
CA GLY A 438 -0.39 15.39 -16.86
C GLY A 438 -0.91 14.67 -18.12
N ALA A 439 -1.99 13.88 -18.03
CA ALA A 439 -2.74 13.40 -19.19
C ALA A 439 -3.85 14.39 -19.58
N ARG A 440 -4.36 14.28 -20.82
CA ARG A 440 -5.43 15.14 -21.37
C ARG A 440 -6.33 14.31 -22.30
N PRO A 441 -7.65 14.59 -22.36
CA PRO A 441 -8.60 13.83 -23.18
C PRO A 441 -8.38 13.96 -24.70
N GLY A 442 -9.11 13.13 -25.46
CA GLY A 442 -9.36 13.23 -26.89
C GLY A 442 -8.78 12.08 -27.74
N ALA A 443 -9.65 11.30 -28.36
CA ALA A 443 -9.44 10.06 -29.16
C ALA A 443 -9.70 8.73 -28.40
N GLU A 444 -10.56 8.80 -27.39
CA GLU A 444 -11.08 7.69 -26.60
C GLU A 444 -11.88 6.67 -27.44
N ASP A 445 -12.35 7.09 -28.62
CA ASP A 445 -13.01 6.26 -29.64
C ASP A 445 -12.03 5.57 -30.60
N GLU A 446 -10.75 5.96 -30.60
CA GLU A 446 -9.73 5.50 -31.54
C GLU A 446 -8.88 4.34 -31.00
N LYS A 447 -9.49 3.43 -30.21
CA LYS A 447 -8.79 2.32 -29.54
C LYS A 447 -8.33 1.26 -30.54
N GLU A 448 -7.05 0.90 -30.49
CA GLU A 448 -6.40 0.03 -31.49
C GLU A 448 -5.38 -0.93 -30.87
N TRP A 449 -5.15 -2.06 -31.54
CA TRP A 449 -4.16 -3.09 -31.14
C TRP A 449 -3.04 -3.18 -32.18
N GLU A 450 -1.82 -3.40 -31.72
CA GLU A 450 -0.70 -3.81 -32.56
C GLU A 450 -0.08 -5.13 -32.09
N LEU A 451 0.29 -5.98 -33.04
CA LEU A 451 1.14 -7.16 -32.82
C LEU A 451 2.29 -7.10 -33.82
N PHE A 452 3.53 -7.25 -33.34
CA PHE A 452 4.73 -7.35 -34.17
C PHE A 452 5.40 -8.72 -33.98
N ASP A 453 5.92 -9.27 -35.07
CA ASP A 453 6.86 -10.40 -35.07
C ASP A 453 8.27 -9.84 -35.20
N CYS A 454 8.92 -9.60 -34.07
CA CYS A 454 10.17 -8.86 -33.99
C CYS A 454 11.39 -9.69 -34.44
N HIS A 455 11.20 -10.97 -34.78
CA HIS A 455 12.18 -11.79 -35.48
C HIS A 455 12.15 -11.57 -37.00
N LYS A 456 10.95 -11.42 -37.60
CA LYS A 456 10.78 -11.13 -39.03
C LYS A 456 10.84 -9.63 -39.35
N ASP A 457 10.39 -8.82 -38.41
CA ASP A 457 10.29 -7.36 -38.50
C ASP A 457 10.91 -6.72 -37.24
N PRO A 458 12.25 -6.76 -37.09
CA PRO A 458 12.97 -6.17 -35.96
C PRO A 458 12.96 -4.63 -35.97
N LEU A 459 12.32 -4.03 -36.97
CA LEU A 459 12.08 -2.58 -37.09
C LEU A 459 10.61 -2.22 -36.80
N GLU A 460 9.77 -3.19 -36.43
CA GLU A 460 8.39 -2.99 -35.97
C GLU A 460 7.54 -2.11 -36.92
N LEU A 461 7.69 -2.35 -38.23
CA LEU A 461 7.06 -1.61 -39.32
C LEU A 461 5.68 -2.12 -39.73
N PHE A 462 5.34 -3.37 -39.41
CA PHE A 462 4.14 -4.07 -39.88
C PHE A 462 3.32 -4.66 -38.73
N ASN A 463 2.22 -3.99 -38.37
CA ASN A 463 1.23 -4.55 -37.46
C ASN A 463 0.53 -5.77 -38.10
N VAL A 464 0.76 -6.97 -37.54
CA VAL A 464 0.17 -8.23 -37.99
C VAL A 464 -1.04 -8.68 -37.16
N TYR A 465 -1.57 -7.84 -36.25
CA TYR A 465 -2.69 -8.17 -35.36
C TYR A 465 -3.95 -8.66 -36.11
N HIS A 466 -4.17 -8.18 -37.33
CA HIS A 466 -5.30 -8.58 -38.18
C HIS A 466 -4.96 -9.63 -39.26
N ASP A 467 -3.71 -10.11 -39.38
CA ASP A 467 -3.39 -11.20 -40.32
C ASP A 467 -3.96 -12.53 -39.77
N PRO A 468 -4.77 -13.28 -40.56
CA PRO A 468 -5.30 -14.60 -40.19
C PRO A 468 -4.25 -15.60 -39.68
N LYS A 469 -2.99 -15.51 -40.13
CA LYS A 469 -1.89 -16.39 -39.71
C LYS A 469 -1.53 -16.22 -38.22
N TYR A 470 -1.57 -14.98 -37.73
CA TYR A 470 -1.13 -14.64 -36.37
C TYR A 470 -2.26 -14.68 -35.33
N GLN A 471 -3.49 -15.06 -35.71
CA GLN A 471 -4.66 -15.12 -34.80
C GLN A 471 -4.55 -16.14 -33.65
N HIS A 472 -3.54 -17.01 -33.66
CA HIS A 472 -3.16 -17.83 -32.51
C HIS A 472 -2.24 -17.03 -31.58
N VAL A 473 -1.13 -16.48 -32.11
CA VAL A 473 -0.21 -15.57 -31.41
C VAL A 473 -0.95 -14.42 -30.73
N VAL A 474 -1.93 -13.77 -31.39
CA VAL A 474 -2.78 -12.74 -30.78
C VAL A 474 -3.40 -13.24 -29.48
N LYS A 475 -4.07 -14.40 -29.48
CA LYS A 475 -4.74 -14.95 -28.30
C LYS A 475 -3.76 -15.37 -27.21
N ASP A 476 -2.61 -15.91 -27.60
CA ASP A 476 -1.60 -16.37 -26.66
C ASP A 476 -0.88 -15.18 -25.99
N MET A 477 -0.59 -14.12 -26.75
CA MET A 477 -0.06 -12.85 -26.24
C MET A 477 -1.09 -12.05 -25.44
N THR A 478 -2.38 -12.05 -25.81
CA THR A 478 -3.44 -11.42 -24.99
C THR A 478 -3.57 -12.15 -23.65
N ARG A 479 -3.51 -13.48 -23.61
CA ARG A 479 -3.49 -14.22 -22.33
C ARG A 479 -2.22 -13.95 -21.52
N LEU A 480 -1.06 -13.78 -22.16
CA LEU A 480 0.18 -13.38 -21.49
C LEU A 480 0.05 -11.98 -20.88
N LEU A 481 -0.58 -11.05 -21.61
CA LEU A 481 -0.90 -9.70 -21.15
C LEU A 481 -1.86 -9.73 -19.96
N GLU A 482 -3.02 -10.35 -20.10
CA GLU A 482 -4.04 -10.48 -19.04
C GLU A 482 -3.46 -11.11 -17.77
N LYS A 483 -2.71 -12.22 -17.91
CA LYS A 483 -2.05 -12.89 -16.79
C LYS A 483 -1.00 -11.99 -16.13
N LYS A 484 -0.18 -11.26 -16.89
CA LYS A 484 0.85 -10.40 -16.31
C LYS A 484 0.25 -9.18 -15.63
N MET A 485 -0.82 -8.61 -16.18
CA MET A 485 -1.61 -7.55 -15.53
C MET A 485 -2.27 -8.04 -14.23
N GLU A 486 -2.86 -9.24 -14.24
CA GLU A 486 -3.43 -9.90 -13.06
C GLU A 486 -2.37 -10.18 -11.98
N GLU A 487 -1.18 -10.63 -12.35
CA GLU A 487 -0.06 -10.86 -11.42
C GLU A 487 0.42 -9.56 -10.74
N ILE A 488 0.54 -8.47 -11.49
CA ILE A 488 1.07 -7.19 -11.01
C ILE A 488 -0.01 -6.22 -10.48
N GLY A 489 -1.29 -6.58 -10.56
CA GLY A 489 -2.39 -5.75 -10.08
C GLY A 489 -2.75 -4.56 -10.94
N ASP A 490 -2.47 -4.62 -12.24
CA ASP A 490 -2.91 -3.58 -13.16
C ASP A 490 -4.23 -3.95 -13.83
N GLU A 491 -5.08 -2.97 -14.09
CA GLU A 491 -6.43 -3.20 -14.60
C GLU A 491 -6.52 -2.96 -16.12
N PRO A 492 -7.06 -3.93 -16.88
CA PRO A 492 -7.19 -3.80 -18.33
C PRO A 492 -8.35 -2.88 -18.71
N VAL A 493 -8.02 -1.90 -19.54
CA VAL A 493 -8.97 -1.05 -20.28
C VAL A 493 -9.56 -1.77 -21.51
N HIS A 494 -8.95 -2.88 -21.95
CA HIS A 494 -9.51 -3.75 -22.99
C HIS A 494 -10.53 -4.73 -22.39
N THR A 495 -11.53 -5.11 -23.19
CA THR A 495 -12.45 -6.20 -22.84
C THR A 495 -11.68 -7.50 -22.67
N ARG A 496 -11.71 -8.09 -21.47
CA ARG A 496 -11.04 -9.36 -21.18
C ARG A 496 -11.63 -10.51 -22.03
N MET A 497 -10.81 -11.50 -22.38
CA MET A 497 -11.21 -12.66 -23.18
C MET A 497 -12.32 -13.52 -22.55
N THR A 498 -12.61 -13.33 -21.27
CA THR A 498 -13.64 -14.06 -20.50
C THR A 498 -14.94 -13.28 -20.27
N ASP A 499 -15.00 -11.99 -20.64
CA ASP A 499 -16.02 -11.08 -20.13
C ASP A 499 -17.33 -11.07 -20.96
N THR A 500 -18.06 -12.18 -20.89
CA THR A 500 -19.44 -12.28 -21.41
C THR A 500 -20.45 -12.60 -20.30
N SER A 501 -20.88 -11.54 -19.61
CA SER A 501 -22.21 -11.42 -18.99
C SER A 501 -22.60 -12.41 -17.87
N ASP A 502 -21.76 -12.62 -16.85
CA ASP A 502 -22.22 -13.19 -15.57
C ASP A 502 -21.35 -12.70 -14.37
N ILE A 503 -21.77 -13.00 -13.14
CA ILE A 503 -21.03 -12.79 -11.86
C ILE A 503 -20.88 -11.32 -11.37
N LEU A 504 -21.97 -10.54 -11.29
CA LEU A 504 -21.95 -9.27 -10.52
C LEU A 504 -23.21 -8.95 -9.68
N SER A 505 -24.02 -9.96 -9.33
CA SER A 505 -24.92 -9.84 -8.16
C SER A 505 -25.17 -11.17 -7.45
N LYS A 506 -25.46 -11.09 -6.13
CA LYS A 506 -25.93 -12.20 -5.27
C LYS A 506 -24.90 -13.31 -5.02
N THR A 507 -23.86 -13.04 -4.23
CA THR A 507 -22.91 -14.08 -3.74
C THR A 507 -23.37 -14.73 -2.42
N THR A 508 -23.39 -14.02 -1.29
CA THR A 508 -23.64 -14.61 0.04
C THR A 508 -25.05 -15.20 0.21
N LYS A 509 -26.11 -14.42 -0.09
CA LYS A 509 -27.51 -14.88 0.00
C LYS A 509 -27.79 -16.08 -0.91
N ARG A 510 -27.14 -16.12 -2.09
CA ARG A 510 -27.24 -17.24 -3.03
C ARG A 510 -26.53 -18.48 -2.48
N ARG A 511 -25.31 -18.34 -1.95
CA ARG A 511 -24.57 -19.45 -1.30
C ARG A 511 -25.40 -20.10 -0.19
N PHE A 512 -26.03 -19.34 0.70
CA PHE A 512 -26.90 -19.94 1.73
C PHE A 512 -28.16 -20.61 1.15
N ARG A 513 -28.89 -19.95 0.23
CA ARG A 513 -30.09 -20.54 -0.42
C ARG A 513 -29.80 -21.78 -1.28
N GLU A 514 -28.56 -21.97 -1.73
CA GLU A 514 -28.11 -23.14 -2.50
C GLU A 514 -27.41 -24.22 -1.63
N GLY A 515 -27.41 -24.10 -0.30
CA GLY A 515 -26.71 -25.05 0.59
C GLY A 515 -25.18 -24.95 0.58
N ARG A 516 -24.62 -23.90 -0.05
CA ARG A 516 -23.18 -23.63 -0.21
C ARG A 516 -22.61 -22.63 0.82
N GLY A 517 -23.34 -22.34 1.89
CA GLY A 517 -22.91 -21.48 3.00
C GLY A 517 -22.22 -22.29 4.11
N GLN A 518 -21.14 -21.76 4.71
CA GLN A 518 -20.46 -22.45 5.81
C GLN A 518 -21.26 -22.35 7.12
N TYR A 519 -21.69 -23.50 7.64
CA TYR A 519 -22.52 -23.63 8.85
C TYR A 519 -21.91 -22.94 10.09
N ILE A 520 -20.59 -23.08 10.31
CA ILE A 520 -19.84 -22.44 11.41
C ILE A 520 -20.01 -20.92 11.41
N LEU A 521 -20.03 -20.29 10.23
CA LEU A 521 -20.20 -18.84 10.10
C LEU A 521 -21.64 -18.41 10.43
N ALA A 522 -22.65 -19.21 10.06
CA ALA A 522 -24.04 -18.93 10.42
C ALA A 522 -24.25 -18.99 11.95
N LEU A 523 -23.74 -20.02 12.61
CA LEU A 523 -23.80 -20.14 14.07
C LEU A 523 -23.15 -18.95 14.80
N ALA A 524 -21.96 -18.54 14.33
CA ALA A 524 -21.23 -17.40 14.90
C ALA A 524 -21.99 -16.07 14.75
N ILE A 525 -22.67 -15.85 13.62
CA ILE A 525 -23.55 -14.69 13.40
C ILE A 525 -24.76 -14.76 14.35
N SER A 526 -25.54 -15.85 14.30
CA SER A 526 -26.80 -15.98 15.05
C SER A 526 -26.61 -15.84 16.56
N ALA A 527 -25.53 -16.41 17.12
CA ALA A 527 -25.25 -16.31 18.55
C ALA A 527 -24.73 -14.94 18.98
N LEU A 528 -23.92 -14.27 18.15
CA LEU A 528 -23.44 -12.91 18.43
C LEU A 528 -24.60 -11.90 18.43
N THR A 529 -25.49 -11.98 17.44
CA THR A 529 -26.70 -11.14 17.39
C THR A 529 -27.59 -11.38 18.61
N ALA A 530 -27.95 -12.64 18.88
CA ALA A 530 -28.82 -12.97 20.02
C ALA A 530 -28.23 -12.50 21.37
N ALA A 531 -26.92 -12.63 21.58
CA ALA A 531 -26.26 -12.12 22.79
C ALA A 531 -26.26 -10.57 22.88
N LEU A 532 -26.15 -9.87 21.76
CA LEU A 532 -26.20 -8.41 21.72
C LEU A 532 -27.60 -7.86 21.99
N ASP A 533 -28.62 -8.44 21.37
CA ASP A 533 -30.03 -8.02 21.54
C ASP A 533 -30.57 -8.32 22.94
N GLY A 534 -29.97 -9.30 23.63
CA GLY A 534 -30.30 -9.67 25.01
C GLY A 534 -31.25 -10.86 25.10
N ASP A 535 -31.05 -11.87 24.24
CA ASP A 535 -31.77 -13.15 24.28
C ASP A 535 -31.74 -13.77 25.69
N GLN A 536 -32.88 -14.32 26.10
CA GLN A 536 -33.13 -14.77 27.47
C GLN A 536 -32.68 -16.23 27.72
N ASP A 537 -32.17 -16.94 26.70
CA ASP A 537 -31.56 -18.27 26.86
C ASP A 537 -30.05 -18.27 26.53
N PRO A 538 -29.17 -18.07 27.53
CA PRO A 538 -27.73 -18.19 27.38
C PRO A 538 -27.24 -19.58 26.94
N ASN A 539 -28.02 -20.65 27.15
CA ASN A 539 -27.61 -22.00 26.80
C ASN A 539 -27.66 -22.19 25.28
N ARG A 540 -28.69 -21.64 24.63
CA ARG A 540 -28.86 -21.65 23.17
C ARG A 540 -27.69 -20.97 22.47
N THR A 541 -27.38 -19.73 22.84
CA THR A 541 -26.31 -18.95 22.19
C THR A 541 -24.92 -19.54 22.50
N SER A 542 -24.70 -20.02 23.73
CA SER A 542 -23.45 -20.71 24.10
C SER A 542 -23.25 -22.01 23.32
N GLY A 543 -24.30 -22.83 23.13
CA GLY A 543 -24.23 -24.08 22.37
C GLY A 543 -23.91 -23.86 20.88
N TRP A 544 -24.48 -22.82 20.27
CA TRP A 544 -24.14 -22.41 18.90
C TRP A 544 -22.67 -21.98 18.78
N ILE A 545 -22.15 -21.15 19.70
CA ILE A 545 -20.72 -20.74 19.68
C ILE A 545 -19.78 -21.90 19.98
N GLN A 546 -20.10 -22.78 20.93
CA GLN A 546 -19.28 -23.96 21.24
C GLN A 546 -19.18 -24.89 20.03
N THR A 547 -20.27 -25.09 19.30
CA THR A 547 -20.29 -25.85 18.03
C THR A 547 -19.45 -25.16 16.95
N ALA A 548 -19.54 -23.83 16.84
CA ALA A 548 -18.74 -23.05 15.89
C ALA A 548 -17.23 -23.07 16.21
N GLU A 549 -16.86 -22.95 17.49
CA GLU A 549 -15.48 -23.07 17.97
C GLU A 549 -14.94 -24.49 17.73
N GLN A 550 -15.69 -25.54 18.06
CA GLN A 550 -15.27 -26.92 17.81
C GLN A 550 -14.96 -27.14 16.31
N GLY A 551 -15.83 -26.65 15.41
CA GLY A 551 -15.58 -26.72 13.96
C GLY A 551 -14.38 -25.91 13.46
N ILE A 552 -13.89 -24.93 14.24
CA ILE A 552 -12.61 -24.24 13.99
C ILE A 552 -11.44 -25.07 14.53
N TRP A 553 -11.55 -25.62 15.75
CA TRP A 553 -10.50 -26.44 16.37
C TRP A 553 -10.20 -27.73 15.57
N GLU A 554 -11.24 -28.44 15.13
CA GLU A 554 -11.13 -29.64 14.28
C GLU A 554 -10.44 -29.36 12.92
N GLN A 555 -10.40 -28.10 12.50
CA GLN A 555 -9.89 -27.68 11.18
C GLN A 555 -8.83 -26.57 11.31
N LEU A 556 -8.16 -26.48 12.46
CA LEU A 556 -7.19 -25.42 12.80
C LEU A 556 -6.00 -25.37 11.83
N ALA A 557 -5.59 -26.52 11.30
CA ALA A 557 -4.53 -26.65 10.29
C ALA A 557 -4.97 -26.22 8.87
N SER A 558 -6.24 -25.84 8.68
CA SER A 558 -6.84 -25.49 7.38
C SER A 558 -7.64 -24.16 7.48
N PRO A 559 -6.99 -23.02 7.74
CA PRO A 559 -7.66 -21.72 7.82
C PRO A 559 -8.33 -21.34 6.48
N SER A 560 -9.45 -20.61 6.55
CA SER A 560 -10.14 -20.06 5.38
C SER A 560 -10.85 -18.75 5.71
N ILE A 561 -11.23 -17.97 4.70
CA ILE A 561 -11.84 -16.64 4.88
C ILE A 561 -13.07 -16.72 5.79
N SER A 562 -13.95 -17.70 5.56
CA SER A 562 -15.18 -17.85 6.35
C SER A 562 -14.96 -18.46 7.73
N ARG A 563 -13.92 -19.28 7.95
CA ARG A 563 -13.50 -19.68 9.31
C ARG A 563 -12.93 -18.48 10.09
N LEU A 564 -12.16 -17.60 9.44
CA LEU A 564 -11.62 -16.39 10.06
C LEU A 564 -12.71 -15.33 10.34
N GLN A 565 -13.69 -15.18 9.44
CA GLN A 565 -14.90 -14.37 9.69
C GLN A 565 -15.65 -14.90 10.92
N ALA A 566 -15.88 -16.21 11.01
CA ALA A 566 -16.53 -16.83 12.17
C ALA A 566 -15.70 -16.62 13.45
N LEU A 567 -14.37 -16.82 13.38
CA LEU A 567 -13.46 -16.63 14.52
C LEU A 567 -13.48 -15.19 15.06
N ILE A 568 -13.54 -14.17 14.19
CA ILE A 568 -13.66 -12.76 14.61
C ILE A 568 -15.02 -12.50 15.28
N LEU A 569 -16.11 -13.04 14.74
CA LEU A 569 -17.44 -12.94 15.38
C LEU A 569 -17.47 -13.66 16.74
N ILE A 570 -16.80 -14.81 16.87
CA ILE A 570 -16.63 -15.53 18.14
C ILE A 570 -15.80 -14.70 19.13
N ILE A 571 -14.71 -14.06 18.71
CA ILE A 571 -13.93 -13.15 19.57
C ILE A 571 -14.83 -12.02 20.10
N HIS A 572 -15.66 -11.41 19.26
CA HIS A 572 -16.66 -10.42 19.70
C HIS A 572 -17.67 -11.03 20.69
N TYR A 573 -18.20 -12.23 20.45
CA TYR A 573 -19.13 -12.90 21.38
C TYR A 573 -18.47 -13.16 22.75
N ARG A 574 -17.22 -13.64 22.76
CA ARG A 574 -16.45 -13.88 23.98
C ARG A 574 -16.10 -12.57 24.71
N ILE A 575 -15.98 -11.44 24.02
CA ILE A 575 -15.89 -10.10 24.63
C ILE A 575 -17.23 -9.66 25.25
N VAL A 576 -18.35 -9.78 24.51
CA VAL A 576 -19.70 -9.41 25.00
C VAL A 576 -20.06 -10.20 26.25
N THR A 577 -19.75 -11.50 26.28
CA THR A 577 -20.08 -12.45 27.36
C THR A 577 -19.02 -12.56 28.46
N GLY A 578 -18.01 -11.69 28.49
CA GLY A 578 -17.04 -11.60 29.60
C GLY A 578 -15.92 -12.65 29.61
N GLN A 579 -15.80 -13.46 28.56
CA GLN A 579 -14.84 -14.57 28.46
C GLN A 579 -13.46 -14.10 27.93
N PHE A 580 -12.91 -13.07 28.57
CA PHE A 580 -11.78 -12.30 28.06
C PHE A 580 -10.47 -13.10 27.91
N LYS A 581 -10.22 -14.09 28.79
CA LYS A 581 -9.08 -15.03 28.66
C LYS A 581 -9.12 -15.73 27.30
N LEU A 582 -10.28 -16.26 26.91
CA LEU A 582 -10.45 -16.98 25.65
C LEU A 582 -10.40 -16.03 24.46
N ALA A 583 -11.04 -14.86 24.53
CA ALA A 583 -10.98 -13.85 23.47
C ALA A 583 -9.53 -13.41 23.15
N PHE A 584 -8.67 -13.24 24.16
CA PHE A 584 -7.24 -12.93 24.00
C PHE A 584 -6.46 -14.05 23.30
N MET A 585 -6.75 -15.32 23.61
CA MET A 585 -6.11 -16.45 22.91
C MET A 585 -6.61 -16.60 21.47
N LEU A 586 -7.91 -16.41 21.24
CA LEU A 586 -8.52 -16.52 19.91
C LEU A 586 -8.06 -15.41 18.96
N VAL A 587 -7.82 -14.17 19.41
CA VAL A 587 -7.33 -13.10 18.52
C VAL A 587 -5.90 -13.37 18.01
N ALA A 588 -5.06 -14.02 18.80
CA ALA A 588 -3.75 -14.49 18.34
C ALA A 588 -3.88 -15.60 17.27
N ILE A 589 -4.85 -16.50 17.41
CA ILE A 589 -5.16 -17.54 16.40
C ILE A 589 -5.73 -16.90 15.13
N ALA A 590 -6.56 -15.86 15.24
CA ALA A 590 -7.09 -15.10 14.10
C ALA A 590 -5.97 -14.40 13.32
N ALA A 591 -5.03 -13.75 14.01
CA ALA A 591 -3.87 -13.12 13.39
C ALA A 591 -2.92 -14.15 12.73
N ARG A 592 -2.65 -15.28 13.40
CA ARG A 592 -1.90 -16.39 12.81
C ARG A 592 -2.58 -16.96 11.57
N SER A 593 -3.90 -17.13 11.59
CA SER A 593 -4.69 -17.59 10.44
C SER A 593 -4.64 -16.61 9.27
N ALA A 594 -4.82 -15.31 9.54
CA ALA A 594 -4.73 -14.27 8.52
C ALA A 594 -3.35 -14.20 7.87
N ALA A 595 -2.27 -14.27 8.66
CA ALA A 595 -0.90 -14.27 8.17
C ALA A 595 -0.54 -15.55 7.40
N ALA A 596 -0.96 -16.74 7.88
CA ALA A 596 -0.71 -18.01 7.20
C ALA A 596 -1.44 -18.11 5.86
N MET A 597 -2.61 -17.48 5.74
CA MET A 597 -3.35 -17.31 4.49
C MET A 597 -2.85 -16.15 3.60
N LEU A 598 -1.79 -15.44 4.02
CA LEU A 598 -1.28 -14.22 3.37
C LEU A 598 -2.37 -13.17 3.10
N LEU A 599 -3.36 -13.04 4.01
CA LEU A 599 -4.44 -12.05 3.88
C LEU A 599 -3.93 -10.62 4.10
N ASN A 600 -2.85 -10.45 4.84
CA ASN A 600 -2.21 -9.18 5.16
C ASN A 600 -1.43 -8.56 3.98
N HIS A 601 -1.71 -8.99 2.74
CA HIS A 601 -1.15 -8.46 1.49
C HIS A 601 -2.27 -8.30 0.48
N GLU A 602 -2.18 -7.31 -0.42
CA GLU A 602 -3.00 -7.31 -1.63
C GLU A 602 -2.82 -8.63 -2.39
N ARG A 603 -3.92 -9.14 -2.96
CA ARG A 603 -3.87 -10.18 -4.00
C ARG A 603 -4.58 -9.64 -5.23
N HIS A 604 -3.83 -9.62 -6.31
CA HIS A 604 -4.19 -9.00 -7.58
C HIS A 604 -4.88 -9.98 -8.54
N ASP A 605 -4.68 -11.27 -8.30
CA ASP A 605 -5.32 -12.43 -8.90
C ASP A 605 -6.69 -12.77 -8.24
N MET A 606 -7.41 -11.74 -7.80
CA MET A 606 -8.71 -11.88 -7.14
C MET A 606 -9.68 -10.80 -7.62
N ASP A 607 -10.96 -11.18 -7.75
CA ASP A 607 -12.01 -10.22 -8.08
C ASP A 607 -12.11 -9.11 -7.02
N ARG A 608 -12.48 -7.89 -7.44
CA ARG A 608 -12.54 -6.69 -6.57
C ARG A 608 -13.32 -6.94 -5.26
N ILE A 609 -14.41 -7.72 -5.32
CA ILE A 609 -15.24 -8.01 -4.14
C ILE A 609 -14.51 -8.97 -3.19
N SER A 610 -13.87 -10.02 -3.69
CA SER A 610 -13.06 -10.94 -2.87
C SER A 610 -11.82 -10.25 -2.27
N GLN A 611 -11.19 -9.32 -2.99
CA GLN A 611 -10.06 -8.57 -2.48
C GLN A 611 -10.48 -7.50 -1.45
N GLU A 612 -11.60 -6.81 -1.67
CA GLU A 612 -12.19 -5.92 -0.65
C GLU A 612 -12.62 -6.70 0.61
N VAL A 613 -13.15 -7.92 0.46
CA VAL A 613 -13.41 -8.82 1.60
C VAL A 613 -12.12 -9.14 2.37
N ARG A 614 -10.98 -9.32 1.70
CA ARG A 614 -9.66 -9.51 2.36
C ARG A 614 -9.23 -8.25 3.11
N ARG A 615 -9.32 -7.07 2.47
CA ARG A 615 -9.05 -5.76 3.08
C ARG A 615 -9.86 -5.57 4.36
N ARG A 616 -11.19 -5.64 4.28
CA ARG A 616 -12.09 -5.45 5.44
C ARG A 616 -11.83 -6.47 6.55
N LEU A 617 -11.49 -7.72 6.23
CA LEU A 617 -11.27 -8.76 7.24
C LEU A 617 -10.01 -8.52 8.08
N VAL A 618 -8.90 -8.11 7.46
CA VAL A 618 -7.65 -7.78 8.18
C VAL A 618 -7.75 -6.45 8.91
N TRP A 619 -8.36 -5.42 8.31
CA TRP A 619 -8.58 -4.15 8.99
C TRP A 619 -9.56 -4.26 10.17
N SER A 620 -10.59 -5.13 10.07
CA SER A 620 -11.46 -5.49 11.21
C SER A 620 -10.65 -6.15 12.33
N LEU A 621 -9.81 -7.13 12.00
CA LEU A 621 -8.95 -7.80 12.97
C LEU A 621 -8.01 -6.81 13.67
N LYS A 622 -7.43 -5.84 12.94
CA LYS A 622 -6.58 -4.80 13.53
C LYS A 622 -7.34 -3.92 14.53
N ILE A 623 -8.59 -3.56 14.21
CA ILE A 623 -9.46 -2.75 15.08
C ILE A 623 -9.93 -3.54 16.31
N VAL A 624 -10.06 -4.87 16.22
CA VAL A 624 -10.34 -5.73 17.39
C VAL A 624 -9.11 -5.90 18.28
N GLU A 625 -7.91 -6.00 17.69
CA GLU A 625 -6.65 -6.21 18.40
C GLU A 625 -6.30 -5.07 19.38
N ARG A 626 -6.67 -3.82 19.07
CA ARG A 626 -6.41 -2.63 19.93
C ARG A 626 -6.88 -2.78 21.38
N TYR A 627 -7.99 -3.51 21.60
CA TYR A 627 -8.59 -3.71 22.92
C TYR A 627 -7.71 -4.57 23.84
N PHE A 628 -6.80 -5.36 23.26
CA PHE A 628 -5.85 -6.23 23.96
C PHE A 628 -4.47 -5.58 24.10
N SER A 629 -3.93 -4.99 23.04
CA SER A 629 -2.55 -4.47 23.05
C SER A 629 -2.39 -3.15 23.82
N VAL A 630 -3.38 -2.25 23.78
CA VAL A 630 -3.45 -1.01 24.60
C VAL A 630 -2.14 -0.18 24.66
N GLY A 631 -1.41 -0.15 23.53
CA GLY A 631 -0.13 0.56 23.34
C GLY A 631 1.13 -0.19 23.79
N LEU A 632 1.05 -1.48 24.09
CA LEU A 632 2.17 -2.34 24.49
C LEU A 632 2.56 -3.26 23.30
N PRO A 633 3.73 -3.06 22.66
CA PRO A 633 4.15 -3.83 21.49
C PRO A 633 4.22 -5.35 21.72
N GLU A 634 4.50 -5.80 22.94
CA GLU A 634 4.53 -7.22 23.31
C GLU A 634 3.17 -7.94 23.16
N PHE A 635 2.08 -7.20 22.96
CA PHE A 635 0.72 -7.72 22.77
C PHE A 635 0.11 -7.39 21.39
N GLU A 636 0.85 -6.73 20.48
CA GLU A 636 0.36 -6.45 19.11
C GLU A 636 0.42 -7.72 18.23
N VAL A 637 -0.69 -8.46 18.13
CA VAL A 637 -0.75 -9.65 17.27
C VAL A 637 -0.86 -9.33 15.77
N CYS A 638 -1.17 -8.09 15.39
CA CYS A 638 -1.22 -7.62 14.00
C CYS A 638 -0.54 -6.24 13.86
N PRO A 639 0.80 -6.14 13.79
CA PRO A 639 1.49 -4.87 13.61
C PRO A 639 1.13 -4.21 12.27
N LEU A 640 0.91 -2.89 12.24
CA LEU A 640 0.59 -2.15 11.00
C LEU A 640 1.73 -2.27 9.98
N GLU A 641 2.95 -2.39 10.49
CA GLU A 641 4.21 -2.60 9.80
C GLU A 641 4.26 -3.95 9.05
N THR A 642 3.24 -4.80 9.21
CA THR A 642 3.06 -6.07 8.52
C THR A 642 1.77 -6.15 7.68
N ILE A 643 1.00 -5.06 7.59
CA ILE A 643 -0.22 -4.98 6.76
C ILE A 643 0.11 -4.26 5.45
N PHE A 644 0.20 -5.02 4.37
CA PHE A 644 0.49 -4.56 3.01
C PHE A 644 -0.80 -4.57 2.16
N LEU A 645 -1.87 -4.04 2.73
CA LEU A 645 -3.19 -3.87 2.11
C LEU A 645 -3.47 -2.39 1.85
N GLN A 646 -4.23 -2.10 0.81
CA GLN A 646 -4.88 -0.81 0.65
C GLN A 646 -5.92 -0.59 1.76
N LEU A 647 -6.32 0.66 1.98
CA LEU A 647 -7.45 0.97 2.85
C LEU A 647 -8.76 0.42 2.23
N PRO A 648 -9.79 0.11 3.04
CA PRO A 648 -11.09 -0.32 2.53
C PRO A 648 -11.76 0.71 1.61
N SER A 649 -12.57 0.24 0.66
CA SER A 649 -13.43 1.08 -0.18
C SER A 649 -14.54 1.78 0.62
N THR A 650 -15.40 2.54 -0.08
CA THR A 650 -16.53 3.25 0.55
C THR A 650 -17.55 2.31 1.21
N GLU A 651 -18.43 2.88 2.00
CA GLU A 651 -19.54 2.15 2.63
C GLU A 651 -20.53 1.59 1.59
N GLU A 652 -20.76 2.34 0.51
CA GLU A 652 -21.80 2.06 -0.48
C GLU A 652 -21.33 1.26 -1.71
N ASP A 653 -20.05 1.34 -2.10
CA ASP A 653 -19.53 0.69 -3.32
C ASP A 653 -18.30 -0.20 -3.05
N PHE A 654 -18.38 -1.47 -3.44
CA PHE A 654 -17.30 -2.47 -3.36
C PHE A 654 -16.80 -2.89 -4.76
N SER A 655 -17.19 -2.15 -5.80
CA SER A 655 -17.01 -2.50 -7.21
C SER A 655 -16.34 -1.41 -8.03
N VAL A 656 -16.42 -0.14 -7.62
CA VAL A 656 -15.77 1.01 -8.28
C VAL A 656 -14.64 1.55 -7.41
N ASP A 657 -13.43 1.62 -7.98
CA ASP A 657 -12.36 2.47 -7.45
C ASP A 657 -12.68 3.93 -7.81
N GLN A 658 -12.91 4.78 -6.81
CA GLN A 658 -13.10 6.21 -7.01
C GLN A 658 -11.88 7.03 -6.56
N SER A 659 -11.58 8.05 -7.34
CA SER A 659 -10.40 8.90 -7.20
C SER A 659 -10.43 9.77 -5.93
N GLY A 660 -9.91 9.23 -4.82
CA GLY A 660 -9.49 10.00 -3.65
C GLY A 660 -10.55 10.24 -2.56
N GLU A 661 -11.81 9.85 -2.77
CA GLU A 661 -12.83 9.90 -1.70
C GLU A 661 -12.61 8.74 -0.70
N LEU A 662 -12.30 9.10 0.54
CA LEU A 662 -12.06 8.14 1.63
C LEU A 662 -13.34 7.85 2.40
N GLY A 663 -13.87 6.63 2.26
CA GLY A 663 -15.01 6.15 3.05
C GLY A 663 -14.76 6.20 4.57
N SER A 664 -15.84 6.26 5.35
CA SER A 664 -15.82 6.42 6.81
C SER A 664 -14.96 5.35 7.50
N TYR A 665 -14.95 4.12 6.97
CA TYR A 665 -14.12 3.03 7.49
C TYR A 665 -12.62 3.25 7.24
N SER A 666 -12.23 3.73 6.05
CA SER A 666 -10.85 4.06 5.72
C SER A 666 -10.30 5.19 6.62
N LEU A 667 -11.13 6.20 6.91
CA LEU A 667 -10.81 7.26 7.87
C LEU A 667 -10.67 6.71 9.29
N HIS A 668 -11.53 5.77 9.71
CA HIS A 668 -11.41 5.14 11.03
C HIS A 668 -10.14 4.28 11.15
N VAL A 669 -9.73 3.57 10.09
CA VAL A 669 -8.46 2.83 10.05
C VAL A 669 -7.25 3.78 10.17
N ARG A 670 -7.25 4.90 9.45
CA ARG A 670 -6.21 5.94 9.59
C ARG A 670 -6.17 6.51 11.01
N LEU A 671 -7.32 6.80 11.58
CA LEU A 671 -7.46 7.33 12.95
C LEU A 671 -6.97 6.34 14.02
N GLU A 672 -7.21 5.04 13.83
CA GLU A 672 -6.73 4.01 14.75
C GLU A 672 -5.19 3.93 14.77
N ALA A 673 -4.53 4.12 13.62
CA ALA A 673 -3.07 4.23 13.58
C ALA A 673 -2.54 5.42 14.40
N VAL A 674 -3.20 6.59 14.31
CA VAL A 674 -2.85 7.77 15.12
C VAL A 674 -3.10 7.50 16.62
N ARG A 675 -4.25 6.92 16.99
CA ARG A 675 -4.56 6.59 18.40
C ARG A 675 -3.59 5.57 19.00
N ARG A 676 -3.19 4.56 18.22
CA ARG A 676 -2.14 3.59 18.58
C ARG A 676 -0.83 4.30 18.93
N ASP A 677 -0.41 5.26 18.11
CA ASP A 677 0.89 5.92 18.26
C ASP A 677 0.89 6.99 19.36
N ILE A 678 -0.25 7.66 19.59
CA ILE A 678 -0.49 8.47 20.81
C ILE A 678 -0.43 7.57 22.07
N MET A 679 -1.00 6.36 22.03
CA MET A 679 -0.93 5.43 23.16
C MET A 679 0.50 4.92 23.40
N LYS A 680 1.26 4.60 22.33
CA LYS A 680 2.69 4.23 22.44
C LYS A 680 3.52 5.38 23.02
N LEU A 681 3.28 6.63 22.62
CA LEU A 681 3.88 7.83 23.24
C LEU A 681 3.48 7.95 24.72
N THR A 682 2.21 7.72 25.06
CA THR A 682 1.74 7.73 26.46
C THR A 682 2.50 6.71 27.31
N ARG A 683 2.71 5.48 26.79
CA ARG A 683 3.45 4.41 27.47
C ARG A 683 4.94 4.71 27.62
N SER A 684 5.58 5.36 26.65
CA SER A 684 7.00 5.74 26.77
C SER A 684 7.19 6.90 27.76
N LEU A 685 6.36 7.94 27.70
CA LEU A 685 6.40 9.07 28.63
C LEU A 685 6.18 8.65 30.08
N ALA A 686 5.32 7.67 30.34
CA ALA A 686 5.06 7.15 31.68
C ALA A 686 6.29 6.53 32.38
N LEU A 687 7.38 6.29 31.65
CA LEU A 687 8.66 5.79 32.17
C LEU A 687 9.75 6.87 32.28
N CYS A 688 9.49 8.12 31.86
CA CYS A 688 10.46 9.22 31.89
C CYS A 688 10.60 9.86 33.28
N ASP A 689 11.83 9.90 33.79
CA ASP A 689 12.25 10.63 35.00
C ASP A 689 12.95 11.97 34.69
N GLN A 690 13.24 12.25 33.40
CA GLN A 690 13.91 13.44 32.90
C GLN A 690 12.98 14.27 31.98
N PRO A 691 13.31 15.56 31.70
CA PRO A 691 12.64 16.36 30.68
C PRO A 691 12.62 15.70 29.30
N PHE A 692 11.55 15.90 28.53
CA PHE A 692 11.39 15.37 27.17
C PHE A 692 11.15 16.52 26.16
N PRO A 693 12.21 17.18 25.64
CA PRO A 693 12.07 18.43 24.86
C PRO A 693 11.23 18.31 23.59
N MET A 694 11.14 17.12 23.00
CA MET A 694 10.36 16.90 21.77
C MET A 694 8.84 16.78 21.98
N LEU A 695 8.34 16.77 23.23
CA LEU A 695 6.93 16.47 23.50
C LEU A 695 5.96 17.42 22.77
N VAL A 696 6.23 18.73 22.80
CA VAL A 696 5.38 19.74 22.15
C VAL A 696 5.38 19.58 20.63
N GLU A 697 6.52 19.26 20.02
CA GLU A 697 6.63 19.04 18.57
C GLU A 697 5.98 17.71 18.14
N LEU A 698 5.99 16.67 18.97
CA LEU A 698 5.24 15.44 18.70
C LEU A 698 3.73 15.67 18.82
N ILE A 699 3.29 16.42 19.84
CA ILE A 699 1.87 16.82 19.98
C ILE A 699 1.42 17.64 18.77
N ARG A 700 2.24 18.60 18.32
CA ARG A 700 1.97 19.41 17.13
C ARG A 700 1.79 18.56 15.86
N ARG A 701 2.57 17.49 15.68
CA ARG A 701 2.44 16.57 14.54
C ARG A 701 1.17 15.72 14.60
N PHE A 702 0.85 15.14 15.75
CA PHE A 702 -0.40 14.39 15.90
C PHE A 702 -1.64 15.29 15.72
N ASP A 703 -1.57 16.58 16.09
CA ASP A 703 -2.61 17.56 15.77
C ASP A 703 -2.66 17.87 14.25
N GLU A 704 -1.54 17.93 13.53
CA GLU A 704 -1.51 18.00 12.05
C GLU A 704 -2.17 16.76 11.40
N ASP A 705 -1.84 15.55 11.87
CA ASP A 705 -2.42 14.29 11.36
C ASP A 705 -3.94 14.22 11.61
N LEU A 706 -4.40 14.62 12.80
CA LEU A 706 -5.83 14.63 13.15
C LEU A 706 -6.62 15.70 12.38
N ARG A 707 -5.99 16.83 12.01
CA ARG A 707 -6.60 17.83 11.11
C ARG A 707 -6.74 17.32 9.68
N GLU A 708 -5.79 16.51 9.18
CA GLU A 708 -5.87 15.93 7.83
C GLU A 708 -6.94 14.83 7.73
N ILE A 709 -7.23 14.14 8.84
CA ILE A 709 -8.41 13.28 8.97
C ILE A 709 -9.69 14.14 8.97
N LEU A 710 -9.74 15.19 9.79
CA LEU A 710 -10.91 16.09 9.88
C LEU A 710 -11.30 16.70 8.53
N SER A 711 -10.32 17.15 7.73
CA SER A 711 -10.59 17.77 6.42
C SER A 711 -11.23 16.83 5.39
N ARG A 712 -11.34 15.53 5.70
CA ARG A 712 -11.99 14.50 4.89
C ARG A 712 -13.22 13.89 5.56
N MET A 713 -13.56 14.27 6.79
CA MET A 713 -14.75 13.74 7.49
C MET A 713 -16.02 14.35 6.89
N PRO A 714 -16.97 13.54 6.37
CA PRO A 714 -18.09 14.04 5.56
C PRO A 714 -19.06 14.93 6.35
N ASP A 715 -19.19 14.69 7.65
CA ASP A 715 -20.12 15.38 8.54
C ASP A 715 -19.42 16.50 9.36
N GLY A 716 -18.17 16.85 9.05
CA GLY A 716 -17.37 17.88 9.73
C GLY A 716 -16.77 17.43 11.06
N ALA A 717 -16.61 18.35 12.02
CA ALA A 717 -16.09 18.03 13.35
C ALA A 717 -17.20 17.52 14.29
N GLU A 718 -18.24 18.35 14.51
CA GLU A 718 -19.29 18.10 15.48
C GLU A 718 -20.56 17.58 14.81
N LEU A 719 -21.11 16.47 15.32
CA LEU A 719 -22.40 15.95 14.86
C LEU A 719 -23.56 16.71 15.52
N THR A 720 -24.27 17.52 14.72
CA THR A 720 -25.46 18.26 15.16
C THR A 720 -26.68 17.35 15.34
N ALA A 721 -27.71 17.86 16.03
CA ALA A 721 -28.99 17.17 16.17
C ALA A 721 -29.76 16.99 14.86
N VAL A 722 -29.44 17.73 13.79
CA VAL A 722 -30.03 17.45 12.47
C VAL A 722 -29.31 16.26 11.83
N GLN A 723 -27.98 16.30 11.78
CA GLN A 723 -27.15 15.23 11.23
C GLN A 723 -27.38 13.89 11.94
N ILE A 724 -27.53 13.85 13.28
CA ILE A 724 -27.81 12.59 13.98
C ILE A 724 -29.20 12.04 13.63
N ALA A 725 -30.21 12.89 13.44
CA ALA A 725 -31.54 12.47 12.97
C ALA A 725 -31.58 12.03 11.49
N GLU A 726 -30.58 12.39 10.69
CA GLU A 726 -30.37 11.89 9.33
C GLU A 726 -29.55 10.60 9.32
N LEU A 727 -28.47 10.55 10.10
CA LEU A 727 -27.66 9.34 10.31
C LEU A 727 -28.49 8.19 10.87
N LEU A 728 -29.47 8.44 11.75
CA LEU A 728 -30.40 7.41 12.26
C LEU A 728 -31.22 6.69 11.16
N LYS A 729 -31.20 7.18 9.91
CA LYS A 729 -31.83 6.54 8.73
C LYS A 729 -30.82 5.79 7.85
N ASN A 730 -29.52 5.87 8.16
CA ASN A 730 -28.42 5.32 7.36
C ASN A 730 -27.91 4.01 7.99
N PRO A 731 -27.79 2.90 7.24
CA PRO A 731 -27.34 1.60 7.76
C PRO A 731 -25.87 1.55 8.22
N TRP A 732 -25.11 2.64 8.04
CA TRP A 732 -23.73 2.82 8.49
C TRP A 732 -23.60 3.78 9.68
N MET A 733 -24.72 4.17 10.31
CA MET A 733 -24.76 5.08 11.46
C MET A 733 -23.74 4.75 12.56
N PRO A 734 -23.60 3.49 13.05
CA PRO A 734 -22.66 3.20 14.13
C PRO A 734 -21.20 3.45 13.73
N ARG A 735 -20.86 3.23 12.44
CA ARG A 735 -19.53 3.47 11.88
C ARG A 735 -19.22 4.97 11.81
N ARG A 736 -20.17 5.78 11.32
CA ARG A 736 -20.01 7.25 11.25
C ARG A 736 -19.96 7.90 12.63
N VAL A 737 -20.89 7.57 13.54
CA VAL A 737 -20.87 8.09 14.92
C VAL A 737 -19.56 7.71 15.63
N LEU A 738 -19.04 6.49 15.41
CA LEU A 738 -17.77 6.08 16.01
C LEU A 738 -16.60 6.92 15.49
N LEU A 739 -16.54 7.24 14.19
CA LEU A 739 -15.47 8.05 13.62
C LEU A 739 -15.32 9.39 14.36
N HIS A 740 -16.42 10.11 14.59
CA HIS A 740 -16.40 11.38 15.34
C HIS A 740 -16.03 11.18 16.82
N VAL A 741 -16.65 10.21 17.49
CA VAL A 741 -16.39 9.92 18.92
C VAL A 741 -14.93 9.52 19.15
N SER A 742 -14.35 8.68 18.28
CA SER A 742 -12.95 8.29 18.32
C SER A 742 -12.00 9.45 17.93
N TRP A 743 -12.41 10.35 17.04
CA TRP A 743 -11.58 11.50 16.61
C TRP A 743 -11.44 12.52 17.74
N HIS A 744 -12.55 12.88 18.38
CA HIS A 744 -12.52 13.66 19.63
C HIS A 744 -11.74 12.93 20.73
N GLN A 745 -11.85 11.59 20.82
CA GLN A 745 -11.10 10.84 21.82
C GLN A 745 -9.58 10.88 21.56
N ALA A 746 -9.14 10.89 20.29
CA ALA A 746 -7.72 11.06 19.96
C ALA A 746 -7.17 12.41 20.44
N TYR A 747 -7.94 13.50 20.27
CA TYR A 747 -7.63 14.81 20.86
C TYR A 747 -7.55 14.76 22.40
N CYS A 748 -8.51 14.10 23.05
CA CYS A 748 -8.49 13.89 24.50
C CYS A 748 -7.30 13.02 24.96
N ASP A 749 -6.94 11.98 24.20
CA ASP A 749 -5.79 11.11 24.47
C ASP A 749 -4.46 11.86 24.32
N LEU A 750 -4.37 12.77 23.35
CA LEU A 750 -3.21 13.59 23.05
C LEU A 750 -2.99 14.71 24.07
N TYR A 751 -3.97 15.59 24.25
CA TYR A 751 -3.80 16.79 25.09
C TYR A 751 -3.82 16.48 26.59
N ARG A 752 -4.42 15.36 27.05
CA ARG A 752 -4.35 14.97 28.47
C ARG A 752 -2.92 14.70 28.95
N LEU A 753 -1.98 14.42 28.03
CA LEU A 753 -0.56 14.27 28.34
C LEU A 753 0.00 15.50 29.08
N LEU A 754 -0.56 16.69 28.86
CA LEU A 754 -0.12 17.95 29.47
C LEU A 754 -0.90 18.35 30.74
N LEU A 755 -1.96 17.62 31.12
CA LEU A 755 -2.80 17.95 32.27
C LEU A 755 -2.13 17.55 33.60
N ARG A 756 -1.39 18.49 34.20
CA ARG A 756 -0.69 18.32 35.48
C ARG A 756 -1.61 17.71 36.56
N GLY A 757 -1.31 16.46 36.95
CA GLY A 757 -2.05 15.72 37.99
C GLY A 757 -3.17 14.80 37.48
N TYR A 758 -3.44 14.75 36.17
CA TYR A 758 -4.28 13.70 35.60
C TYR A 758 -3.54 12.35 35.60
N PRO A 759 -4.17 11.19 35.88
CA PRO A 759 -3.44 9.93 36.10
C PRO A 759 -2.68 9.40 34.88
N GLU A 760 -3.15 9.74 33.68
CA GLU A 760 -2.56 9.40 32.38
C GLU A 760 -1.76 10.56 31.74
N ALA A 761 -1.43 11.61 32.49
CA ALA A 761 -0.55 12.68 32.03
C ALA A 761 0.94 12.27 32.07
N ALA A 762 1.79 13.03 31.37
CA ALA A 762 3.24 12.84 31.45
C ALA A 762 3.77 13.10 32.88
N PRO A 763 4.88 12.45 33.30
CA PRO A 763 5.46 12.65 34.62
C PRO A 763 5.85 14.10 34.90
N LYS A 764 5.90 14.48 36.18
CA LYS A 764 6.24 15.86 36.61
C LYS A 764 7.55 16.36 36.00
N ALA A 765 8.59 15.53 35.91
CA ALA A 765 9.88 15.91 35.32
C ALA A 765 9.78 16.31 33.84
N VAL A 766 8.80 15.77 33.11
CA VAL A 766 8.48 16.20 31.74
C VAL A 766 7.64 17.47 31.76
N LEU A 767 6.59 17.53 32.59
CA LEU A 767 5.66 18.66 32.63
C LEU A 767 6.21 19.95 33.22
N ASP A 768 7.22 19.89 34.08
CA ASP A 768 7.92 21.07 34.61
C ASP A 768 8.80 21.75 33.53
N ALA A 769 9.14 21.02 32.44
CA ALA A 769 9.87 21.55 31.29
C ALA A 769 8.96 22.00 30.12
N VAL A 770 7.63 21.86 30.27
CA VAL A 770 6.65 22.38 29.29
C VAL A 770 6.19 23.78 29.72
N ASP A 771 6.18 24.70 28.77
CA ASP A 771 5.69 26.07 28.96
C ASP A 771 4.22 26.10 29.47
N PRO A 772 3.89 26.95 30.46
CA PRO A 772 2.54 27.02 31.02
C PRO A 772 1.42 27.32 30.01
N GLY A 773 1.69 28.11 28.95
CA GLY A 773 0.70 28.43 27.92
C GLY A 773 0.20 27.17 27.22
N HIS A 774 1.10 26.25 26.88
CA HIS A 774 0.74 24.95 26.28
C HIS A 774 -0.12 24.09 27.21
N THR A 775 0.10 24.15 28.53
CA THR A 775 -0.74 23.44 29.51
C THR A 775 -2.14 24.04 29.63
N ALA A 776 -2.28 25.36 29.46
CA ALA A 776 -3.60 26.02 29.43
C ALA A 776 -4.38 25.70 28.14
N THR A 777 -3.71 25.70 26.97
CA THR A 777 -4.31 25.23 25.70
C THR A 777 -4.80 23.79 25.81
N ALA A 778 -4.02 22.91 26.45
CA ALA A 778 -4.40 21.51 26.64
C ALA A 778 -5.65 21.33 27.52
N GLU A 779 -5.86 22.18 28.53
CA GLU A 779 -7.11 22.19 29.32
C GLU A 779 -8.32 22.55 28.46
N GLY A 780 -8.18 23.57 27.60
CA GLY A 780 -9.23 23.99 26.66
C GLY A 780 -9.60 22.91 25.64
N GLU A 781 -8.61 22.32 24.96
CA GLU A 781 -8.86 21.26 23.98
C GLU A 781 -9.43 19.99 24.66
N CYS A 782 -8.95 19.58 25.83
CA CYS A 782 -9.53 18.46 26.57
C CYS A 782 -10.99 18.72 26.97
N LEU A 783 -11.33 19.93 27.40
CA LEU A 783 -12.71 20.32 27.75
C LEU A 783 -13.63 20.30 26.53
N LYS A 784 -13.21 20.91 25.42
CA LYS A 784 -13.91 20.96 24.13
C LYS A 784 -14.24 19.56 23.61
N HIS A 785 -13.22 18.72 23.41
CA HIS A 785 -13.41 17.41 22.77
C HIS A 785 -14.13 16.40 23.68
N SER A 786 -13.92 16.44 25.01
CA SER A 786 -14.70 15.62 25.94
C SER A 786 -16.18 16.03 26.02
N THR A 787 -16.47 17.34 25.94
CA THR A 787 -17.85 17.83 25.89
C THR A 787 -18.55 17.37 24.61
N ALA A 788 -17.85 17.41 23.47
CA ALA A 788 -18.37 16.95 22.19
C ALA A 788 -18.74 15.45 22.19
N ILE A 789 -17.88 14.57 22.71
CA ILE A 789 -18.17 13.12 22.87
C ILE A 789 -19.47 12.90 23.67
N ILE A 790 -19.59 13.57 24.82
CA ILE A 790 -20.77 13.44 25.69
C ILE A 790 -22.01 14.02 25.00
N GLN A 791 -21.87 15.12 24.26
CA GLN A 791 -22.96 15.73 23.50
C GLN A 791 -23.47 14.83 22.37
N THR A 792 -22.58 14.26 21.55
CA THR A 792 -22.95 13.31 20.49
C THR A 792 -23.74 12.11 21.04
N LEU A 793 -23.25 11.48 22.12
CA LEU A 793 -23.93 10.34 22.74
C LEU A 793 -25.23 10.74 23.46
N THR A 794 -25.32 11.97 23.99
CA THR A 794 -26.56 12.53 24.56
C THR A 794 -27.63 12.70 23.49
N ILE A 795 -27.28 13.35 22.37
CA ILE A 795 -28.21 13.62 21.26
C ILE A 795 -28.67 12.30 20.63
N LEU A 796 -27.74 11.36 20.36
CA LEU A 796 -28.08 10.02 19.87
C LEU A 796 -29.08 9.33 20.81
N ASN A 797 -28.83 9.32 22.12
CA ASN A 797 -29.75 8.73 23.10
C ASN A 797 -31.12 9.45 23.14
N GLN A 798 -31.17 10.77 22.93
CA GLN A 798 -32.42 11.54 22.91
C GLN A 798 -33.25 11.31 21.63
N GLN A 799 -32.61 11.05 20.50
CA GLN A 799 -33.27 10.90 19.19
C GLN A 799 -33.55 9.45 18.80
N SER A 800 -32.79 8.49 19.32
CA SER A 800 -33.02 7.07 19.10
C SER A 800 -34.37 6.64 19.70
N THR A 801 -35.22 5.98 18.91
CA THR A 801 -36.46 5.34 19.38
C THR A 801 -36.22 3.91 19.83
N SER A 802 -35.43 3.13 19.08
CA SER A 802 -35.06 1.74 19.37
C SER A 802 -33.77 1.62 20.20
N ARG A 803 -33.21 0.40 20.33
CA ARG A 803 -31.79 0.21 20.68
C ARG A 803 -30.99 0.17 19.38
N HIS A 804 -29.76 0.70 19.42
CA HIS A 804 -28.79 0.56 18.33
C HIS A 804 -27.56 -0.17 18.84
N LEU A 805 -26.98 -1.00 17.97
CA LEU A 805 -25.77 -1.75 18.27
C LEU A 805 -24.56 -0.87 17.97
N LEU A 806 -23.96 -0.38 19.06
CA LEU A 806 -22.82 0.54 19.06
C LEU A 806 -21.55 -0.22 19.46
N GLU A 807 -20.40 0.24 18.96
CA GLU A 807 -19.11 -0.37 19.25
C GLU A 807 -18.55 0.02 20.62
N PHE A 808 -17.88 -0.93 21.28
CA PHE A 808 -17.52 -0.81 22.71
C PHE A 808 -16.56 0.35 22.98
N ASP A 809 -15.76 0.72 21.99
CA ASP A 809 -14.90 1.92 22.02
C ASP A 809 -15.69 3.22 22.25
N MET A 810 -16.96 3.33 21.81
CA MET A 810 -17.79 4.50 22.17
C MET A 810 -17.97 4.62 23.69
N ALA A 811 -18.14 3.50 24.40
CA ALA A 811 -18.25 3.48 25.85
C ALA A 811 -16.91 3.80 26.55
N ILE A 812 -15.79 3.41 25.95
CA ILE A 812 -14.44 3.75 26.41
C ILE A 812 -14.18 5.26 26.25
N CYS A 813 -14.52 5.83 25.10
CA CYS A 813 -14.46 7.27 24.82
C CYS A 813 -15.35 8.06 25.79
N ALA A 814 -16.60 7.63 25.96
CA ALA A 814 -17.55 8.22 26.89
C ALA A 814 -17.03 8.29 28.34
N TYR A 815 -16.35 7.23 28.80
CA TYR A 815 -15.72 7.14 30.11
C TYR A 815 -14.51 8.07 30.26
N HIS A 816 -13.61 8.11 29.28
CA HIS A 816 -12.46 9.02 29.29
C HIS A 816 -12.89 10.48 29.25
N ALA A 817 -13.83 10.83 28.36
CA ALA A 817 -14.44 12.15 28.29
C ALA A 817 -15.08 12.56 29.62
N SER A 818 -15.86 11.67 30.24
CA SER A 818 -16.49 11.94 31.53
C SER A 818 -15.49 12.11 32.68
N ARG A 819 -14.39 11.35 32.67
CA ARG A 819 -13.29 11.49 33.64
C ARG A 819 -12.52 12.81 33.45
N LEU A 820 -12.29 13.25 32.21
CA LEU A 820 -11.70 14.55 31.92
C LEU A 820 -12.62 15.69 32.39
N LEU A 821 -13.92 15.62 32.13
CA LEU A 821 -14.88 16.63 32.58
C LEU A 821 -14.92 16.73 34.12
N LEU A 822 -14.97 15.59 34.82
CA LEU A 822 -14.90 15.51 36.30
C LEU A 822 -13.56 16.04 36.86
N PHE A 823 -12.46 15.84 36.13
CA PHE A 823 -11.14 16.37 36.52
C PHE A 823 -11.06 17.89 36.32
N ILE A 824 -11.38 18.39 35.12
CA ILE A 824 -11.30 19.82 34.78
C ILE A 824 -12.29 20.61 35.65
N SER A 825 -13.52 20.13 35.86
CA SER A 825 -14.48 20.76 36.78
C SER A 825 -13.99 20.85 38.24
N ARG A 826 -13.00 20.05 38.64
CA ARG A 826 -12.42 20.04 40.00
C ARG A 826 -11.08 20.75 40.13
N PHE A 827 -10.19 20.59 39.16
CA PHE A 827 -8.77 21.00 39.22
C PHE A 827 -8.35 21.97 38.11
N GLY A 828 -9.20 22.18 37.09
CA GLY A 828 -8.92 23.10 35.99
C GLY A 828 -8.74 24.55 36.43
N THR A 829 -8.01 25.30 35.63
CA THR A 829 -7.60 26.68 35.85
C THR A 829 -8.21 27.66 34.84
N SER A 830 -8.83 27.17 33.77
CA SER A 830 -9.51 27.97 32.77
C SER A 830 -10.72 28.73 33.34
N ARG A 831 -11.04 29.89 32.74
CA ARG A 831 -12.28 30.65 33.02
C ARG A 831 -13.52 29.89 32.56
N ASP A 832 -13.39 29.07 31.52
CA ASP A 832 -14.48 28.31 30.91
C ASP A 832 -14.72 26.95 31.59
N ARG A 833 -14.04 26.70 32.71
CA ARG A 833 -14.14 25.48 33.52
C ARG A 833 -15.62 25.19 33.88
N PRO A 834 -16.14 23.99 33.57
CA PRO A 834 -17.55 23.67 33.76
C PRO A 834 -17.91 23.59 35.26
N THR A 835 -19.11 24.08 35.59
CA THR A 835 -19.64 24.01 36.96
C THR A 835 -19.86 22.56 37.40
N ALA A 836 -19.93 22.34 38.72
CA ALA A 836 -20.17 21.01 39.27
C ALA A 836 -21.56 20.47 38.85
N GLU A 837 -22.57 21.34 38.79
CA GLU A 837 -23.93 21.09 38.32
C GLU A 837 -23.95 20.60 36.87
N PHE A 838 -23.31 21.35 35.97
CA PHE A 838 -23.22 21.00 34.55
C PHE A 838 -22.47 19.67 34.38
N THR A 839 -21.37 19.49 35.10
CA THR A 839 -20.54 18.28 35.03
C THR A 839 -21.30 17.03 35.49
N VAL A 840 -21.97 17.08 36.64
CA VAL A 840 -22.82 15.97 37.12
C VAL A 840 -23.90 15.64 36.10
N SER A 841 -24.62 16.65 35.59
CA SER A 841 -25.68 16.49 34.58
C SER A 841 -25.16 15.82 33.29
N ARG A 842 -24.04 16.29 32.74
CA ARG A 842 -23.41 15.69 31.55
C ARG A 842 -22.95 14.25 31.79
N VAL A 843 -22.41 13.94 32.97
CA VAL A 843 -22.00 12.57 33.32
C VAL A 843 -23.21 11.64 33.52
N ASP A 844 -24.32 12.12 34.08
CA ASP A 844 -25.54 11.31 34.24
C ASP A 844 -26.28 11.08 32.91
N LEU A 845 -26.27 12.06 31.99
CA LEU A 845 -26.73 11.88 30.60
C LEU A 845 -25.89 10.83 29.84
N CYS A 846 -24.56 10.90 30.01
CA CYS A 846 -23.63 9.91 29.49
C CYS A 846 -23.92 8.51 30.05
N LEU A 847 -24.08 8.38 31.37
CA LEU A 847 -24.46 7.12 32.04
C LEU A 847 -25.82 6.57 31.57
N ALA A 848 -26.79 7.43 31.26
CA ALA A 848 -28.07 7.01 30.69
C ALA A 848 -27.90 6.40 29.29
N ALA A 849 -27.10 7.04 28.41
CA ALA A 849 -26.78 6.50 27.09
C ALA A 849 -26.05 5.16 27.18
N LEU A 850 -25.03 5.04 28.05
CA LEU A 850 -24.27 3.80 28.22
C LEU A 850 -25.15 2.63 28.73
N ARG A 851 -26.02 2.90 29.73
CA ARG A 851 -26.97 1.90 30.23
C ARG A 851 -27.99 1.45 29.18
N ARG A 852 -28.36 2.30 28.22
CA ARG A 852 -29.29 1.95 27.14
C ARG A 852 -28.62 1.08 26.07
N PHE A 853 -27.49 1.54 25.53
CA PHE A 853 -26.88 0.94 24.34
C PHE A 853 -25.96 -0.26 24.64
N PHE A 854 -25.42 -0.37 25.86
CA PHE A 854 -24.48 -1.43 26.24
C PHE A 854 -24.99 -2.35 27.36
N SER A 855 -26.30 -2.44 27.56
CA SER A 855 -26.92 -3.19 28.68
C SER A 855 -26.53 -4.68 28.76
N SER A 856 -26.23 -5.31 27.62
CA SER A 856 -25.88 -6.72 27.45
C SER A 856 -24.36 -7.01 27.47
N CYS A 857 -23.49 -5.99 27.51
CA CYS A 857 -22.04 -6.18 27.31
C CYS A 857 -21.26 -6.16 28.64
N GLU A 858 -20.66 -7.30 29.02
CA GLU A 858 -19.88 -7.45 30.26
C GLU A 858 -18.70 -6.48 30.33
N LEU A 859 -17.98 -6.26 29.22
CA LEU A 859 -16.85 -5.32 29.11
C LEU A 859 -17.19 -3.90 29.61
N VAL A 860 -18.45 -3.47 29.42
CA VAL A 860 -18.90 -2.12 29.70
C VAL A 860 -19.48 -1.96 31.12
N LYS A 861 -19.83 -3.05 31.82
CA LYS A 861 -20.36 -2.97 33.20
C LYS A 861 -19.36 -2.32 34.19
N PRO A 862 -18.07 -2.71 34.25
CA PRO A 862 -17.09 -2.04 35.12
C PRO A 862 -16.91 -0.56 34.81
N ILE A 863 -17.01 -0.19 33.53
CA ILE A 863 -16.93 1.21 33.05
C ILE A 863 -18.10 2.03 33.62
N ILE A 864 -19.32 1.48 33.53
CA ILE A 864 -20.54 2.08 34.05
C ILE A 864 -20.49 2.20 35.59
N GLU A 865 -19.99 1.18 36.30
CA GLU A 865 -19.89 1.17 37.77
C GLU A 865 -18.85 2.14 38.32
N GLU A 866 -17.66 2.22 37.72
CA GLU A 866 -16.64 3.19 38.12
C GLU A 866 -17.10 4.62 37.83
N LEU A 867 -17.77 4.86 36.69
CA LEU A 867 -18.26 6.18 36.34
C LEU A 867 -19.39 6.64 37.28
N GLN A 868 -20.36 5.78 37.59
CA GLN A 868 -21.37 6.05 38.64
C GLN A 868 -20.73 6.35 39.98
N THR A 869 -19.69 5.60 40.35
CA THR A 869 -18.99 5.76 41.63
C THR A 869 -18.16 7.03 41.68
N SER A 870 -17.60 7.45 40.54
CA SER A 870 -16.88 8.71 40.37
C SER A 870 -17.83 9.91 40.45
N ASN A 871 -18.98 9.87 39.77
CA ASN A 871 -19.98 10.94 39.83
C ASN A 871 -20.55 11.08 41.26
N ARG A 872 -20.89 9.96 41.93
CA ARG A 872 -21.32 9.96 43.34
C ARG A 872 -20.27 10.57 44.28
N LYS A 873 -18.98 10.19 44.14
CA LYS A 873 -17.88 10.74 44.96
C LYS A 873 -17.62 12.23 44.70
N PHE A 874 -17.85 12.70 43.47
CA PHE A 874 -17.76 14.12 43.11
C PHE A 874 -18.92 14.91 43.75
N HIS A 875 -20.16 14.42 43.59
CA HIS A 875 -21.38 15.03 44.14
C HIS A 875 -21.38 15.07 45.69
N GLN A 876 -21.02 13.97 46.36
CA GLN A 876 -20.98 13.91 47.83
C GLN A 876 -19.96 14.89 48.45
N ARG A 877 -18.81 15.11 47.80
CA ARG A 877 -17.79 16.06 48.27
C ARG A 877 -18.22 17.53 48.16
N LYS A 878 -19.24 17.83 47.35
CA LYS A 878 -19.87 19.16 47.29
C LYS A 878 -20.82 19.41 48.48
N LEU A 879 -21.42 18.37 49.05
CA LEU A 879 -22.39 18.45 50.15
C LEU A 879 -21.74 18.54 51.56
N GLY A 880 -20.43 18.76 51.65
CA GLY A 880 -19.71 18.92 52.93
C GLY A 880 -19.58 17.67 53.79
N VAL A 881 -20.16 16.53 53.38
CA VAL A 881 -20.17 15.27 54.15
C VAL A 881 -18.77 14.69 54.26
N SER A 882 -18.12 14.98 55.38
CA SER A 882 -16.71 14.72 55.61
C SER A 882 -16.47 13.34 56.23
N ARG A 883 -15.80 12.45 55.49
CA ARG A 883 -14.92 11.42 56.07
C ARG A 883 -13.60 11.38 55.29
N PRO A 884 -12.44 11.56 55.95
CA PRO A 884 -11.15 11.43 55.30
C PRO A 884 -10.82 9.94 55.13
N SER A 885 -10.78 9.49 53.89
CA SER A 885 -10.01 8.33 53.46
C SER A 885 -9.17 8.72 52.25
N SER A 886 -7.88 8.46 52.30
CA SER A 886 -6.93 8.82 51.25
C SER A 886 -7.29 8.12 49.93
N PRO A 887 -7.12 8.78 48.76
CA PRO A 887 -7.24 8.13 47.46
C PRO A 887 -6.02 7.26 47.13
N HIS A 888 -5.54 6.47 48.09
CA HIS A 888 -4.77 5.28 47.78
C HIS A 888 -5.76 4.22 47.31
N LEU A 889 -5.88 4.05 45.99
CA LEU A 889 -6.37 2.81 45.41
C LEU A 889 -5.32 1.73 45.71
N SER A 890 -5.49 1.06 46.86
CA SER A 890 -4.78 -0.17 47.18
C SER A 890 -5.16 -1.25 46.15
N PRO A 891 -4.20 -1.87 45.43
CA PRO A 891 -4.51 -2.92 44.48
C PRO A 891 -5.01 -4.18 45.20
N SER A 892 -6.10 -4.77 44.72
CA SER A 892 -6.69 -5.99 45.27
C SER A 892 -6.09 -7.27 44.65
N ARG A 893 -4.78 -7.48 44.87
CA ARG A 893 -4.14 -8.82 44.90
C ARG A 893 -3.00 -8.76 45.95
N GLY A 894 -2.87 -9.81 46.76
CA GLY A 894 -1.94 -9.86 47.89
C GLY A 894 -0.47 -9.99 47.47
N ASP A 895 0.42 -9.40 48.27
CA ASP A 895 1.90 -9.43 48.34
C ASP A 895 2.81 -9.56 47.09
N SER A 896 2.44 -10.24 45.99
CA SER A 896 3.30 -10.53 44.84
C SER A 896 3.89 -9.29 44.16
N GLN A 897 3.16 -8.16 44.14
CA GLN A 897 3.63 -6.92 43.51
C GLN A 897 4.88 -6.30 44.18
N ARG A 898 5.24 -6.72 45.41
CA ARG A 898 6.38 -6.14 46.16
C ARG A 898 7.76 -6.43 45.53
N ASN A 899 7.89 -7.47 44.70
CA ASN A 899 9.16 -7.83 44.06
C ASN A 899 9.32 -7.33 42.61
N LEU A 900 8.28 -6.78 42.00
CA LEU A 900 8.33 -6.28 40.61
C LEU A 900 9.09 -4.95 40.48
N SER A 901 9.87 -4.82 39.39
CA SER A 901 10.62 -3.61 39.06
C SER A 901 9.70 -2.42 38.78
N MET A 902 10.22 -1.19 38.89
CA MET A 902 9.43 0.03 38.63
C MET A 902 8.86 0.05 37.20
N ALA A 903 9.63 -0.38 36.20
CA ALA A 903 9.18 -0.52 34.83
C ALA A 903 8.04 -1.55 34.68
N ALA A 904 8.16 -2.72 35.32
CA ALA A 904 7.10 -3.74 35.31
C ALA A 904 5.80 -3.22 35.97
N ARG A 905 5.92 -2.57 37.14
CA ARG A 905 4.77 -1.96 37.83
C ARG A 905 4.08 -0.87 37.01
N THR A 906 4.83 -0.07 36.25
CA THR A 906 4.25 0.95 35.35
C THR A 906 3.59 0.32 34.12
N ARG A 907 4.18 -0.73 33.53
CA ARG A 907 3.55 -1.46 32.40
C ARG A 907 2.26 -2.17 32.82
N GLN A 908 2.20 -2.73 34.03
CA GLN A 908 0.99 -3.32 34.60
C GLN A 908 -0.11 -2.30 34.97
N ARG A 909 0.09 -0.98 34.79
CA ARG A 909 -0.99 0.02 34.93
C ARG A 909 -1.91 -0.01 33.71
N LEU A 910 -2.79 -0.99 33.71
CA LEU A 910 -3.85 -1.16 32.72
C LEU A 910 -5.14 -0.44 33.17
N ALA A 911 -5.78 0.28 32.26
CA ALA A 911 -7.04 0.98 32.52
C ALA A 911 -8.19 -0.03 32.72
N ILE A 912 -9.30 0.40 33.36
CA ILE A 912 -10.40 -0.52 33.74
C ILE A 912 -11.01 -1.28 32.56
N HIS A 913 -11.01 -0.68 31.37
CA HIS A 913 -11.55 -1.22 30.11
C HIS A 913 -10.52 -2.00 29.27
N SER A 914 -9.30 -2.22 29.76
CA SER A 914 -8.32 -3.05 29.06
C SER A 914 -8.72 -4.53 29.18
N LEU A 915 -8.91 -5.22 28.05
CA LEU A 915 -9.24 -6.66 28.06
C LEU A 915 -8.15 -7.47 28.74
N LEU A 916 -6.88 -7.10 28.55
CA LEU A 916 -5.74 -7.73 29.23
C LEU A 916 -5.82 -7.62 30.77
N ARG A 917 -6.45 -6.55 31.30
CA ARG A 917 -6.71 -6.42 32.74
C ARG A 917 -7.89 -7.28 33.18
N GLN A 918 -9.01 -7.19 32.47
CA GLN A 918 -10.23 -7.94 32.81
C GLN A 918 -10.07 -9.46 32.60
N ALA A 919 -9.07 -9.89 31.81
CA ALA A 919 -8.74 -11.29 31.62
C ALA A 919 -8.11 -11.97 32.85
N GLU A 920 -7.55 -11.24 33.82
CA GLU A 920 -7.10 -11.81 35.11
C GLU A 920 -6.32 -13.15 35.02
N PHE A 921 -5.24 -13.16 34.22
CA PHE A 921 -4.31 -14.30 34.20
C PHE A 921 -3.67 -14.54 35.59
N SER A 922 -3.28 -15.79 35.84
CA SER A 922 -2.71 -16.30 37.09
C SER A 922 -1.38 -16.98 36.80
N ASP A 923 -0.42 -16.83 37.71
CA ASP A 923 0.94 -17.39 37.57
C ASP A 923 1.07 -18.81 38.19
N GLY A 924 -0.06 -19.42 38.58
CA GLY A 924 -0.18 -20.86 38.89
C GLY A 924 -0.30 -21.27 40.36
N GLU A 925 -0.01 -20.39 41.34
CA GLU A 925 0.03 -20.79 42.76
C GLU A 925 -1.35 -21.00 43.43
N ASP A 926 -2.45 -20.48 42.86
CA ASP A 926 -3.82 -20.57 43.44
C ASP A 926 -4.76 -21.56 42.72
N ASP A 927 -4.41 -22.03 41.51
CA ASP A 927 -5.39 -22.66 40.59
C ASP A 927 -5.82 -24.10 40.98
N GLU A 928 -5.12 -24.79 41.89
CA GLU A 928 -5.49 -26.15 42.35
C GLU A 928 -6.80 -26.20 43.19
N GLN A 929 -7.29 -25.06 43.72
CA GLN A 929 -8.51 -25.04 44.55
C GLN A 929 -9.77 -24.58 43.80
N ALA A 930 -9.61 -23.90 42.66
CA ALA A 930 -10.71 -23.26 41.92
C ALA A 930 -11.64 -24.23 41.17
N THR A 931 -11.16 -25.43 40.83
CA THR A 931 -11.85 -26.43 40.00
C THR A 931 -13.04 -27.13 40.69
N SER A 932 -13.28 -26.86 41.97
CA SER A 932 -14.20 -27.64 42.81
C SER A 932 -15.68 -27.24 42.74
N VAL A 933 -16.04 -26.01 42.35
CA VAL A 933 -17.44 -25.51 42.42
C VAL A 933 -17.85 -24.60 41.25
N ARG A 934 -18.08 -25.18 40.06
CA ARG A 934 -19.19 -24.74 39.16
C ARG A 934 -19.51 -25.67 37.98
N ASP A 935 -18.52 -26.27 37.31
CA ASP A 935 -18.73 -26.90 35.98
C ASP A 935 -19.26 -28.36 36.02
N ALA A 936 -19.50 -28.91 37.20
CA ALA A 936 -19.89 -30.31 37.42
C ALA A 936 -21.36 -30.65 37.06
N ARG A 937 -21.84 -30.22 35.88
CA ARG A 937 -23.17 -30.57 35.33
C ARG A 937 -23.20 -30.95 33.84
N LEU A 938 -22.07 -30.92 33.11
CA LEU A 938 -22.04 -31.12 31.66
C LEU A 938 -21.24 -32.33 31.15
N VAL A 939 -20.91 -33.31 32.01
CA VAL A 939 -20.34 -34.60 31.59
C VAL A 939 -20.97 -35.77 32.35
N SER A 940 -21.99 -36.41 31.76
CA SER A 940 -22.38 -37.78 32.10
C SER A 940 -23.21 -38.47 31.01
N GLN A 941 -22.54 -39.18 30.09
CA GLN A 941 -22.97 -40.49 29.56
C GLN A 941 -21.99 -41.03 28.50
N THR A 942 -21.05 -41.88 28.92
CA THR A 942 -20.43 -42.92 28.08
C THR A 942 -19.85 -44.00 28.99
N THR A 943 -20.19 -45.26 28.72
CA THR A 943 -19.80 -46.41 29.56
C THR A 943 -18.42 -46.93 29.13
N PRO A 944 -17.50 -47.27 30.05
CA PRO A 944 -16.15 -47.70 29.69
C PRO A 944 -16.09 -49.13 29.15
N ALA A 945 -15.17 -49.36 28.21
CA ALA A 945 -14.72 -50.70 27.79
C ALA A 945 -13.31 -50.97 28.34
N VAL A 946 -13.07 -52.21 28.77
CA VAL A 946 -11.85 -52.62 29.49
C VAL A 946 -10.75 -53.06 28.53
N LEU A 947 -9.50 -52.65 28.83
CA LEU A 947 -8.27 -53.24 28.26
C LEU A 947 -7.68 -54.25 29.25
N PRO A 948 -7.10 -55.36 28.78
CA PRO A 948 -6.15 -56.18 29.55
C PRO A 948 -4.69 -55.72 29.34
N ASP A 949 -3.84 -56.03 30.31
CA ASP A 949 -2.52 -55.42 30.54
C ASP A 949 -1.30 -56.03 29.78
N ASP A 950 -0.14 -55.41 30.06
CA ASP A 950 1.20 -56.01 30.19
C ASP A 950 2.13 -56.13 28.94
N PRO A 951 3.48 -56.19 29.10
CA PRO A 951 4.26 -54.99 28.76
C PRO A 951 5.67 -55.19 28.14
N SER A 952 6.36 -54.06 27.93
CA SER A 952 7.80 -53.84 28.14
C SER A 952 8.84 -54.16 27.04
N THR A 953 9.88 -53.31 27.03
CA THR A 953 11.20 -53.43 26.37
C THR A 953 11.28 -53.30 24.83
N GLY A 954 12.41 -52.79 24.32
CA GLY A 954 12.78 -52.82 22.89
C GLY A 954 13.01 -51.44 22.23
N VAL A 955 14.27 -51.01 22.14
CA VAL A 955 14.75 -49.78 21.48
C VAL A 955 16.08 -50.10 20.78
N PRO A 956 16.39 -49.62 19.54
CA PRO A 956 15.56 -49.18 18.41
C PRO A 956 16.04 -49.83 17.07
N THR A 957 15.98 -49.08 15.95
CA THR A 957 16.72 -49.17 14.66
C THR A 957 16.06 -49.76 13.39
N GLU A 958 16.34 -49.04 12.30
CA GLU A 958 16.58 -49.45 10.90
C GLU A 958 15.49 -50.13 10.01
N ARG A 959 14.89 -49.27 9.18
CA ARG A 959 14.74 -49.35 7.69
C ARG A 959 15.76 -50.26 6.94
N PRO A 960 15.58 -50.61 5.64
CA PRO A 960 14.44 -50.36 4.71
C PRO A 960 14.09 -51.54 3.72
N VAL A 961 13.27 -51.22 2.69
CA VAL A 961 13.27 -51.75 1.29
C VAL A 961 12.24 -52.84 0.88
N SER A 962 11.31 -52.42 -0.01
CA SER A 962 10.63 -53.22 -1.07
C SER A 962 9.56 -54.28 -0.66
N TYR A 963 8.73 -54.86 -1.56
CA TYR A 963 8.71 -54.85 -3.05
C TYR A 963 7.26 -54.92 -3.63
N SER A 964 7.12 -54.47 -4.89
CA SER A 964 6.15 -54.91 -5.94
C SER A 964 4.63 -54.81 -5.73
N ALA A 965 3.92 -54.61 -6.85
CA ALA A 965 2.46 -54.65 -6.98
C ALA A 965 2.02 -55.79 -7.93
N GLN A 966 0.79 -56.30 -7.77
CA GLN A 966 -0.05 -57.11 -8.68
C GLN A 966 -1.35 -57.49 -7.91
N GLU A 967 -2.54 -57.70 -8.47
CA GLU A 967 -3.12 -57.46 -9.80
C GLU A 967 -4.67 -57.35 -9.67
N SER A 968 -5.42 -57.11 -10.75
CA SER A 968 -6.92 -57.09 -10.79
C SER A 968 -7.49 -58.44 -11.32
N PRO A 969 -8.79 -58.65 -11.69
CA PRO A 969 -10.02 -57.81 -11.62
C PRO A 969 -11.32 -58.55 -11.16
N ASN A 970 -12.48 -57.87 -11.12
CA ASN A 970 -13.75 -58.26 -11.83
C ASN A 970 -15.02 -57.48 -11.39
N ALA A 971 -16.03 -57.48 -12.28
CA ALA A 971 -17.44 -57.01 -12.14
C ALA A 971 -18.37 -58.10 -12.77
N PRO A 972 -19.73 -57.99 -12.97
CA PRO A 972 -20.64 -56.81 -12.96
C PRO A 972 -22.12 -56.99 -12.43
N SER A 973 -22.89 -55.88 -12.33
CA SER A 973 -24.35 -55.62 -12.62
C SER A 973 -25.50 -56.58 -12.13
N PRO A 974 -26.83 -56.29 -12.27
CA PRO A 974 -27.59 -55.11 -12.77
C PRO A 974 -28.73 -54.57 -11.82
N ILE A 975 -29.76 -53.86 -12.34
CA ILE A 975 -30.73 -52.97 -11.64
C ILE A 975 -32.22 -53.41 -11.80
N PRO A 976 -33.10 -53.18 -10.79
CA PRO A 976 -34.47 -52.63 -10.99
C PRO A 976 -34.94 -51.64 -9.87
N ILE A 977 -36.25 -51.30 -9.73
CA ILE A 977 -36.98 -50.16 -10.37
C ILE A 977 -38.37 -49.91 -9.68
N LEU A 978 -38.96 -48.68 -9.74
CA LEU A 978 -40.29 -48.23 -9.21
C LEU A 978 -40.46 -48.19 -7.66
N SER A 979 -41.36 -47.44 -6.97
CA SER A 979 -42.21 -46.21 -7.17
C SER A 979 -42.86 -45.83 -5.78
N ALA A 980 -43.74 -44.83 -5.49
CA ALA A 980 -44.53 -43.83 -6.25
C ALA A 980 -45.02 -42.61 -5.37
N VAL A 981 -45.37 -41.49 -6.03
CA VAL A 981 -46.47 -40.47 -5.86
C VAL A 981 -47.52 -40.73 -4.73
N PRO A 982 -47.98 -39.75 -3.88
CA PRO A 982 -48.72 -38.55 -4.34
C PRO A 982 -48.57 -37.19 -3.60
N ASN A 983 -49.13 -36.14 -4.23
CA ASN A 983 -49.25 -34.75 -3.75
C ASN A 983 -50.42 -34.54 -2.77
N TYR A 984 -50.37 -33.46 -1.98
CA TYR A 984 -51.55 -32.62 -1.67
C TYR A 984 -51.14 -31.17 -1.30
N TRP A 985 -51.92 -30.20 -1.75
CA TRP A 985 -51.93 -28.78 -1.32
C TRP A 985 -53.39 -28.33 -1.30
N ASP A 986 -53.93 -27.84 -0.17
CA ASP A 986 -54.82 -26.66 -0.18
C ASP A 986 -55.11 -26.09 1.24
N SER A 987 -55.36 -24.77 1.29
CA SER A 987 -56.14 -23.99 2.26
C SER A 987 -55.85 -24.05 3.78
N GLY A 988 -55.76 -22.87 4.42
CA GLY A 988 -55.74 -22.74 5.89
C GLY A 988 -55.34 -21.34 6.40
N THR A 989 -56.30 -20.41 6.51
CA THR A 989 -56.02 -19.03 6.95
C THR A 989 -56.17 -18.80 8.45
N SER A 990 -55.20 -18.14 9.09
CA SER A 990 -55.35 -17.47 10.39
C SER A 990 -54.47 -16.22 10.45
N SER A 991 -54.98 -15.13 11.02
CA SER A 991 -54.41 -13.78 10.88
C SER A 991 -53.84 -13.19 12.17
N SER A 992 -52.66 -12.56 12.07
CA SER A 992 -52.13 -11.51 12.97
C SER A 992 -51.69 -11.96 14.39
N PRO A 993 -50.76 -11.23 15.06
CA PRO A 993 -50.31 -9.85 14.78
C PRO A 993 -48.79 -9.62 14.65
N GLY A 994 -48.43 -8.44 14.13
CA GLY A 994 -47.26 -7.69 14.62
C GLY A 994 -45.88 -8.02 14.02
N SER A 995 -45.71 -7.85 12.71
CA SER A 995 -44.37 -7.70 12.12
C SER A 995 -43.87 -6.25 12.29
N GLU A 996 -43.15 -5.97 13.37
CA GLU A 996 -42.27 -4.79 13.46
C GLU A 996 -40.85 -5.17 13.00
N ASP A 997 -40.13 -4.26 12.36
CA ASP A 997 -38.88 -4.54 11.65
C ASP A 997 -37.72 -4.99 12.59
N MET A 998 -37.44 -6.29 12.64
CA MET A 998 -36.25 -6.83 13.31
C MET A 998 -35.04 -6.78 12.37
N GLN A 999 -34.16 -5.79 12.60
CA GLN A 999 -32.95 -5.57 11.81
C GLN A 999 -31.76 -6.33 12.41
N PHE A 1000 -31.27 -7.35 11.71
CA PHE A 1000 -30.15 -8.18 12.15
C PHE A 1000 -28.81 -7.53 11.75
N PRO A 1001 -27.85 -7.39 12.68
CA PRO A 1001 -26.56 -6.78 12.42
C PRO A 1001 -25.60 -7.70 11.67
N PHE A 1002 -24.80 -7.11 10.78
CA PHE A 1002 -23.36 -7.37 10.82
C PHE A 1002 -22.69 -6.30 11.70
N MET A 1003 -21.53 -6.64 12.29
CA MET A 1003 -20.73 -5.66 13.02
C MET A 1003 -20.37 -4.46 12.12
N PRO A 1004 -20.22 -3.23 12.67
CA PRO A 1004 -20.00 -2.02 11.87
C PRO A 1004 -18.77 -2.03 10.95
N TRP A 1005 -17.88 -3.03 11.07
CA TRP A 1005 -16.71 -3.27 10.22
C TRP A 1005 -17.01 -4.22 9.03
N LEU A 1006 -17.90 -5.18 9.22
CA LEU A 1006 -18.00 -6.41 8.43
C LEU A 1006 -19.14 -6.42 7.40
N GLY A 1007 -20.18 -5.58 7.55
CA GLY A 1007 -21.32 -5.59 6.63
C GLY A 1007 -22.38 -4.53 6.90
N ARG A 1008 -23.32 -4.39 5.95
CA ARG A 1008 -24.45 -3.44 5.95
C ARG A 1008 -25.53 -3.90 6.93
N GLN A 1009 -26.19 -2.96 7.63
CA GLN A 1009 -27.40 -3.25 8.42
C GLN A 1009 -28.67 -3.31 7.53
N GLY A 1010 -29.60 -4.21 7.85
CA GLY A 1010 -30.97 -4.22 7.32
C GLY A 1010 -31.18 -4.87 5.93
N GLU A 1011 -31.18 -6.21 5.87
CA GLU A 1011 -31.84 -6.98 4.80
C GLU A 1011 -32.18 -8.41 5.27
N ASP A 1012 -33.22 -8.54 6.08
CA ASP A 1012 -33.26 -9.54 7.17
C ASP A 1012 -33.92 -10.89 6.83
N ALA A 1013 -34.71 -10.94 5.75
CA ALA A 1013 -35.59 -12.05 5.32
C ALA A 1013 -34.88 -13.35 4.84
N VAL A 1014 -33.73 -13.70 5.43
CA VAL A 1014 -33.05 -15.00 5.33
C VAL A 1014 -32.65 -15.53 6.72
N PHE A 1015 -32.42 -14.64 7.70
CA PHE A 1015 -32.04 -15.05 9.06
C PHE A 1015 -33.26 -15.34 9.94
N ASP A 1016 -34.35 -14.60 9.80
CA ASP A 1016 -35.66 -15.00 10.36
C ASP A 1016 -36.08 -16.39 9.87
N ASP A 1017 -35.85 -16.68 8.60
CA ASP A 1017 -36.18 -17.96 7.96
C ASP A 1017 -35.34 -19.12 8.56
N LEU A 1018 -34.04 -18.89 8.83
CA LEU A 1018 -33.15 -19.86 9.49
C LEU A 1018 -33.42 -20.04 11.00
N LEU A 1019 -33.86 -18.98 11.69
CA LEU A 1019 -34.16 -19.00 13.13
C LEU A 1019 -35.54 -19.61 13.41
N SER A 1020 -36.56 -19.28 12.60
CA SER A 1020 -37.93 -19.79 12.76
C SER A 1020 -38.11 -21.24 12.30
N SER A 1021 -37.38 -21.68 11.26
CA SER A 1021 -37.46 -23.06 10.74
C SER A 1021 -36.79 -24.12 11.63
N GLY A 1022 -36.12 -23.73 12.72
CA GLY A 1022 -35.41 -24.65 13.62
C GLY A 1022 -34.18 -25.35 12.99
N VAL A 1023 -33.77 -24.94 11.79
CA VAL A 1023 -32.70 -25.57 10.98
C VAL A 1023 -31.34 -25.58 11.67
N LEU A 1024 -31.05 -24.60 12.54
CA LEU A 1024 -29.82 -24.53 13.35
C LEU A 1024 -29.80 -25.50 14.54
N ASN A 1025 -30.95 -26.04 14.95
CA ASN A 1025 -31.09 -26.91 16.12
C ASN A 1025 -31.31 -28.39 15.74
N ASN A 1026 -31.32 -28.72 14.45
CA ASN A 1026 -31.57 -30.08 13.95
C ASN A 1026 -30.25 -30.75 13.51
N PRO A 1027 -29.71 -31.77 14.23
CA PRO A 1027 -28.46 -32.42 13.86
C PRO A 1027 -28.51 -33.21 12.53
N ASN A 1028 -29.71 -33.44 11.96
CA ASN A 1028 -29.90 -34.05 10.64
C ASN A 1028 -30.11 -33.01 9.51
N SER A 1029 -29.93 -31.72 9.81
CA SER A 1029 -30.04 -30.63 8.84
C SER A 1029 -29.16 -30.85 7.60
N PRO A 1030 -29.64 -30.58 6.37
CA PRO A 1030 -28.85 -30.81 5.15
C PRO A 1030 -27.57 -29.98 5.09
N TYR A 1031 -27.51 -28.85 5.82
CA TYR A 1031 -26.32 -28.00 5.97
C TYR A 1031 -25.21 -28.62 6.83
N LEU A 1032 -25.47 -29.73 7.55
CA LEU A 1032 -24.50 -30.41 8.41
C LEU A 1032 -23.73 -31.56 7.73
N ARG A 1033 -24.12 -31.96 6.51
CA ARG A 1033 -23.43 -33.06 5.81
C ARG A 1033 -22.16 -32.52 5.12
N PRO A 1034 -20.95 -33.00 5.47
CA PRO A 1034 -19.78 -32.71 4.65
C PRO A 1034 -19.98 -33.34 3.27
N THR A 1035 -19.88 -32.53 2.22
CA THR A 1035 -19.93 -33.01 0.83
C THR A 1035 -18.70 -33.88 0.56
N LYS A 1036 -18.88 -35.20 0.51
CA LYS A 1036 -17.88 -36.11 -0.04
C LYS A 1036 -17.78 -35.90 -1.55
N ASN A 1037 -16.76 -35.17 -1.98
CA ASN A 1037 -16.03 -35.27 -3.24
C ASN A 1037 -14.78 -34.37 -3.13
#